data_AF-A0A2T7P0B4-F1
#
_entry.id   AF-A0A2T7P0B4-F1
#
_cell.length_a   1.000
_cell.length_b   1.000
_cell.length_c   1.000
_cell.angle_alpha   90.00
_cell.angle_beta   90.00
_cell.angle_gamma   90.00
#
_symmetry.space_group_name_H-M   'P 1'
#
loop_
_entity.id
_entity.type
_entity.pdbx_description
1 polymer ?
#
loop_
_entity_poly.entity_id
_entity_poly.type
_entity_poly.pdbx_seq_one_letter_code
_entity_poly.pdbx_strand_id
1 'polypeptide(L)'
;MSFLPRVLTTVIHVFSSVVDGFSYKDAVSRYAPEMPFLTIDMLVARAEIWLVTTEHILDYPRPSMPNVKLIGGTLTGPGKPLPPQFKSFMDDAREGVVIVSFGSYVLSPPEPITQKIMNVLKDLPFKSVFRSNISSPNSKKILTSSWIPQNDLLPHPNTRVFVSHCEDQKRIKDLKMRQFLLWTVCLVVLPLCVGGKRVVFMPSPFTSHTIYHTNVARTLARQGHEVWLTMPDYIVNRRVLDTTNLTVIEYQTLINFEEMFTAAFPGNYFKGLSEDWSLVMSIGLQFCDTLLTNASFFQNVKELRPDLFVFDNVRFMNMMTIISYRLGVPFAFLGAFYDPCYQRIPLQPCNIPVSIFSYNHHMSFLPRVLSTVIHVFSSVVDGFSYKDAVSRYAPEMPFLTIDMLVARAEIWLVTTEHILDYPRPSMPNVKLIGGTATGPGKPLPPQFKSFMDDAKGGVVIVSFGSYVLSPPEPITQKIMNVLKDLPFKSVFRSNISSPNSKKILTSSWIPQNDLLAHPNTRVFVSHCEDQKCIKDLKMRQLLLWTVCLVLLPLCVGGKRVVFMPSPFTSHTNYHTNVARTLARQGHEVWLTMPDYIVNRRVLDTTNLTVIEYQTLRNFEEMFTAAFPDIYFKGLSDDLSVLMSIGLQFCDTLLTNASFFQNVKELRPDLFVFDNLRFMNMMTIISYRLGVPFAFLGTFYDTSYQRIPLQPCNIPAVTFSYSHHMSFLQRVLTTVLHVYSSVLDGFSYTDAVSRYAPEMPFLTIDMLVARAEIWLVDTDHILDYPRPSMPNVKLIGGTATGPAKPLPPQFQFFMDDAKEGVVIVTFGSYVLSPPESITQKIISVLQDLPFKSVFRSNISSPNSKKILTSSWIPQNDLLAHPNTRVFVSHCGKWLQLIRYYYGD
;
A
#
# COMPACT_ATOMS: atom_id res chain seq x y z
N MET A 1 -43.94 -12.02 22.03
CA MET A 1 -42.87 -11.85 21.01
C MET A 1 -43.05 -10.56 20.15
N SER A 2 -43.64 -9.48 20.67
CA SER A 2 -44.00 -8.30 19.85
C SER A 2 -43.62 -6.93 20.45
N PHE A 3 -42.80 -6.87 21.51
CA PHE A 3 -42.49 -5.60 22.19
C PHE A 3 -41.08 -5.05 21.90
N LEU A 4 -40.16 -5.91 21.45
CA LEU A 4 -38.77 -5.54 21.17
C LEU A 4 -38.57 -4.62 19.94
N PRO A 5 -39.38 -4.70 18.85
CA PRO A 5 -39.20 -3.83 17.69
C PRO A 5 -39.52 -2.36 17.98
N ARG A 6 -40.56 -2.08 18.78
CA ARG A 6 -41.01 -0.70 19.06
C ARG A 6 -40.08 0.07 20.01
N VAL A 7 -39.46 -0.61 20.97
CA VAL A 7 -38.46 0.01 21.85
C VAL A 7 -37.16 0.32 21.10
N LEU A 8 -36.78 -0.52 20.12
CA LEU A 8 -35.62 -0.26 19.26
C LEU A 8 -35.83 0.98 18.37
N THR A 9 -37.05 1.20 17.86
CA THR A 9 -37.36 2.38 17.04
C THR A 9 -37.31 3.67 17.86
N THR A 10 -37.80 3.67 19.11
CA THR A 10 -37.75 4.85 19.99
C THR A 10 -36.32 5.17 20.44
N VAL A 11 -35.47 4.17 20.72
CA VAL A 11 -34.06 4.39 21.09
C VAL A 11 -33.24 4.88 19.91
N ILE A 12 -33.54 4.44 18.68
CA ILE A 12 -32.89 4.97 17.46
C ILE A 12 -33.31 6.42 17.18
N HIS A 13 -34.57 6.80 17.44
CA HIS A 13 -35.02 8.20 17.31
C HIS A 13 -34.41 9.13 18.37
N VAL A 14 -34.27 8.67 19.63
CA VAL A 14 -33.64 9.48 20.69
C VAL A 14 -32.14 9.67 20.43
N PHE A 15 -31.41 8.65 19.95
CA PHE A 15 -29.99 8.81 19.61
C PHE A 15 -29.74 9.66 18.36
N SER A 16 -30.64 9.63 17.36
CA SER A 16 -30.54 10.55 16.21
C SER A 16 -30.74 12.00 16.64
N SER A 17 -31.62 12.27 17.63
CA SER A 17 -31.88 13.63 18.10
C SER A 17 -30.78 14.24 18.99
N VAL A 18 -29.89 13.42 19.57
CA VAL A 18 -28.80 13.91 20.44
C VAL A 18 -27.50 14.16 19.65
N VAL A 19 -27.30 13.48 18.52
CA VAL A 19 -26.11 13.69 17.66
C VAL A 19 -26.25 14.92 16.76
N ASP A 20 -27.48 15.37 16.48
CA ASP A 20 -27.74 16.62 15.73
C ASP A 20 -27.57 17.91 16.57
N GLY A 21 -27.26 17.80 17.87
CA GLY A 21 -27.18 18.94 18.80
C GLY A 21 -25.82 19.60 18.98
N PHE A 22 -24.71 18.96 18.58
CA PHE A 22 -23.35 19.50 18.72
C PHE A 22 -22.83 20.05 17.37
N SER A 23 -23.51 21.03 16.81
CA SER A 23 -22.94 21.83 15.74
C SER A 23 -21.98 22.85 16.35
N TYR A 24 -20.68 22.58 16.26
CA TYR A 24 -19.61 23.52 16.64
C TYR A 24 -19.51 24.76 15.70
N LYS A 25 -20.45 24.90 14.75
CA LYS A 25 -20.45 25.96 13.74
C LYS A 25 -20.52 27.37 14.31
N ASP A 26 -21.17 27.56 15.47
CA ASP A 26 -21.40 28.90 16.04
C ASP A 26 -20.51 29.23 17.26
N ALA A 27 -19.62 28.32 17.66
CA ALA A 27 -18.84 28.47 18.90
C ALA A 27 -17.83 29.64 18.81
N VAL A 28 -17.15 29.80 17.67
CA VAL A 28 -16.19 30.89 17.50
C VAL A 28 -16.90 32.24 17.43
N SER A 29 -18.03 32.34 16.73
CA SER A 29 -18.86 33.56 16.70
C SER A 29 -19.41 33.99 18.06
N ARG A 30 -19.50 33.08 19.04
CA ARG A 30 -19.96 33.38 20.41
C ARG A 30 -18.85 33.84 21.35
N TYR A 31 -17.64 33.30 21.21
CA TYR A 31 -16.56 33.48 22.18
C TYR A 31 -15.36 34.27 21.66
N ALA A 32 -15.24 34.42 20.34
CA ALA A 32 -14.30 35.32 19.66
C ALA A 32 -15.05 36.04 18.52
N PRO A 33 -16.06 36.88 18.85
CA PRO A 33 -16.91 37.56 17.86
C PRO A 33 -16.11 38.48 16.91
N GLU A 34 -14.92 38.91 17.30
CA GLU A 34 -13.94 39.64 16.49
C GLU A 34 -13.20 38.76 15.45
N MET A 35 -13.32 37.43 15.52
CA MET A 35 -12.78 36.46 14.56
C MET A 35 -13.87 35.57 13.94
N PRO A 36 -14.89 36.15 13.29
CA PRO A 36 -16.12 35.45 12.89
C PRO A 36 -15.93 34.36 11.81
N PHE A 37 -14.73 34.28 11.22
CA PHE A 37 -14.37 33.38 10.11
C PHE A 37 -13.53 32.18 10.56
N LEU A 38 -13.10 32.10 11.82
CA LEU A 38 -12.44 30.90 12.32
C LEU A 38 -13.50 29.84 12.62
N THR A 39 -13.37 28.64 12.08
CA THR A 39 -14.14 27.49 12.56
C THR A 39 -13.29 26.67 13.53
N ILE A 40 -13.94 25.88 14.39
CA ILE A 40 -13.22 24.97 15.29
C ILE A 40 -12.34 24.00 14.49
N ASP A 41 -12.80 23.53 13.33
CA ASP A 41 -12.04 22.64 12.44
C ASP A 41 -10.77 23.30 11.89
N MET A 42 -10.77 24.62 11.71
CA MET A 42 -9.62 25.40 11.24
C MET A 42 -8.57 25.60 12.32
N LEU A 43 -9.01 25.78 13.57
CA LEU A 43 -8.13 25.83 14.74
C LEU A 43 -7.48 24.45 14.97
N VAL A 44 -8.27 23.40 14.90
CA VAL A 44 -7.87 21.98 14.92
C VAL A 44 -6.83 21.71 13.82
N ALA A 45 -7.08 22.10 12.57
CA ALA A 45 -6.16 21.86 11.46
C ALA A 45 -4.80 22.57 11.60
N ARG A 46 -4.69 23.61 12.44
CA ARG A 46 -3.46 24.35 12.73
C ARG A 46 -2.68 23.81 13.92
N ALA A 47 -3.14 22.74 14.59
CA ALA A 47 -2.37 22.14 15.67
C ALA A 47 -1.03 21.60 15.14
N GLU A 48 0.04 22.30 15.51
CA GLU A 48 1.43 21.93 15.22
C GLU A 48 1.82 20.60 15.84
N ILE A 49 1.13 20.23 16.93
CA ILE A 49 1.22 18.92 17.56
C ILE A 49 -0.15 18.48 18.05
N TRP A 50 -0.49 17.23 17.75
CA TRP A 50 -1.71 16.56 18.17
C TRP A 50 -1.35 15.53 19.24
N LEU A 51 -1.63 15.85 20.49
CA LEU A 51 -1.42 14.93 21.60
C LEU A 51 -2.71 14.12 21.83
N VAL A 52 -2.79 12.92 21.27
CA VAL A 52 -3.99 12.08 21.34
C VAL A 52 -3.84 11.11 22.50
N THR A 53 -4.70 11.21 23.51
CA THR A 53 -4.66 10.40 24.74
C THR A 53 -5.25 9.00 24.50
N THR A 54 -4.68 8.28 23.53
CA THR A 54 -5.00 6.89 23.21
C THR A 54 -3.70 6.10 23.10
N GLU A 55 -3.75 4.83 23.46
CA GLU A 55 -2.64 3.92 23.21
C GLU A 55 -2.78 3.36 21.79
N HIS A 56 -1.67 3.35 21.05
CA HIS A 56 -1.60 2.79 19.71
C HIS A 56 -2.09 1.33 19.60
N ILE A 57 -2.11 0.61 20.73
CA ILE A 57 -2.55 -0.79 20.86
C ILE A 57 -4.07 -0.93 20.96
N LEU A 58 -4.77 0.09 21.49
CA LEU A 58 -6.21 0.01 21.78
C LEU A 58 -7.08 0.66 20.68
N ASP A 59 -6.46 1.32 19.70
CA ASP A 59 -7.11 1.97 18.56
C ASP A 59 -6.84 1.20 17.25
N TYR A 60 -7.70 1.36 16.24
CA TYR A 60 -7.50 0.72 14.94
C TYR A 60 -6.29 1.34 14.21
N PRO A 61 -5.52 0.53 13.44
CA PRO A 61 -4.40 1.04 12.67
C PRO A 61 -4.89 2.07 11.66
N ARG A 62 -4.44 3.32 11.84
CA ARG A 62 -4.75 4.44 10.96
C ARG A 62 -3.46 5.21 10.66
N PRO A 63 -3.28 5.69 9.42
CA PRO A 63 -2.14 6.53 9.09
C PRO A 63 -2.19 7.83 9.90
N SER A 64 -1.19 8.04 10.74
CA SER A 64 -1.02 9.26 11.53
C SER A 64 0.02 10.16 10.88
N MET A 65 -0.30 11.45 10.76
CA MET A 65 0.66 12.45 10.32
C MET A 65 1.79 12.59 11.35
N PRO A 66 3.02 13.00 10.96
CA PRO A 66 4.16 13.10 11.89
C PRO A 66 3.94 14.01 13.10
N ASN A 67 3.02 14.98 13.00
CA ASN A 67 2.63 15.89 14.08
C ASN A 67 1.61 15.28 15.07
N VAL A 68 1.07 14.08 14.81
CA VAL A 68 0.22 13.36 15.76
C VAL A 68 1.08 12.49 16.66
N LYS A 69 1.09 12.79 17.96
CA LYS A 69 1.72 11.98 19.01
C LYS A 69 0.65 11.33 19.85
N LEU A 70 0.63 10.01 19.84
CA LEU A 70 -0.21 9.23 20.74
C LEU A 70 0.45 9.27 22.12
N ILE A 71 -0.27 9.80 23.10
CA ILE A 71 0.14 9.97 24.50
C ILE A 71 -0.89 9.30 25.41
N GLY A 72 -1.05 8.00 25.24
CA GLY A 72 -1.90 7.23 26.12
C GLY A 72 -1.28 7.05 27.52
N GLY A 73 -2.00 6.40 28.43
CA GLY A 73 -1.60 6.24 29.83
C GLY A 73 -1.56 7.51 30.68
N THR A 74 -1.92 8.68 30.15
CA THR A 74 -1.79 9.98 30.85
C THR A 74 -2.76 10.18 32.02
N LEU A 75 -3.78 9.34 32.16
CA LEU A 75 -4.75 9.36 33.25
C LEU A 75 -4.37 8.48 34.46
N THR A 76 -3.28 7.69 34.38
CA THR A 76 -2.82 6.83 35.48
C THR A 76 -1.72 7.53 36.28
N GLY A 77 -2.12 8.37 37.23
CA GLY A 77 -1.22 8.85 38.29
C GLY A 77 -1.11 7.83 39.45
N PRO A 78 -0.18 8.01 40.40
CA PRO A 78 -0.14 7.21 41.62
C PRO A 78 -1.49 7.33 42.36
N GLY A 79 -2.13 6.19 42.63
CA GLY A 79 -3.47 6.12 43.22
C GLY A 79 -3.56 6.89 44.54
N LYS A 80 -4.65 7.63 44.74
CA LYS A 80 -4.93 8.34 45.98
C LYS A 80 -5.56 7.39 47.00
N PRO A 81 -5.46 7.66 48.31
CA PRO A 81 -6.15 6.88 49.32
C PRO A 81 -7.68 6.89 49.07
N LEU A 82 -8.30 5.70 49.09
CA LEU A 82 -9.75 5.57 48.91
C LEU A 82 -10.52 6.33 50.01
N PRO A 83 -11.63 7.00 49.67
CA PRO A 83 -12.50 7.61 50.67
C PRO A 83 -13.00 6.56 51.68
N PRO A 84 -13.22 6.92 52.96
CA PRO A 84 -13.47 5.96 54.04
C PRO A 84 -14.59 4.94 53.75
N GLN A 85 -15.69 5.37 53.11
CA GLN A 85 -16.81 4.48 52.78
C GLN A 85 -16.41 3.39 51.78
N PHE A 86 -15.62 3.76 50.77
CA PHE A 86 -15.18 2.84 49.73
C PHE A 86 -14.07 1.95 50.28
N LYS A 87 -13.12 2.54 51.02
CA LYS A 87 -12.05 1.79 51.69
C LYS A 87 -12.62 0.69 52.59
N SER A 88 -13.51 1.05 53.53
CA SER A 88 -14.13 0.07 54.43
C SER A 88 -14.92 -1.00 53.69
N PHE A 89 -15.69 -0.61 52.66
CA PHE A 89 -16.47 -1.57 51.87
C PHE A 89 -15.60 -2.55 51.08
N MET A 90 -14.51 -2.04 50.49
CA MET A 90 -13.55 -2.82 49.70
C MET A 90 -12.68 -3.73 50.59
N ASP A 91 -12.24 -3.25 51.75
CA ASP A 91 -11.43 -4.01 52.72
C ASP A 91 -12.23 -5.16 53.36
N ASP A 92 -13.51 -4.95 53.65
CA ASP A 92 -14.41 -5.98 54.20
C ASP A 92 -14.83 -7.05 53.16
N ALA A 93 -14.54 -6.84 51.87
CA ALA A 93 -14.91 -7.74 50.79
C ALA A 93 -13.90 -8.89 50.60
N ARG A 94 -13.91 -9.89 51.51
CA ARG A 94 -12.96 -11.02 51.49
C ARG A 94 -12.93 -11.84 50.20
N GLU A 95 -14.08 -11.99 49.54
CA GLU A 95 -14.20 -12.70 48.26
C GLU A 95 -13.86 -11.79 47.05
N GLY A 96 -13.82 -10.48 47.27
CA GLY A 96 -13.56 -9.47 46.25
C GLY A 96 -14.80 -8.66 45.84
N VAL A 97 -14.58 -7.67 44.97
CA VAL A 97 -15.56 -6.66 44.57
C VAL A 97 -15.69 -6.59 43.05
N VAL A 98 -16.94 -6.57 42.59
CA VAL A 98 -17.31 -6.25 41.20
C VAL A 98 -17.69 -4.77 41.14
N ILE A 99 -17.01 -4.01 40.30
CA ILE A 99 -17.30 -2.59 40.09
C ILE A 99 -18.08 -2.46 38.80
N VAL A 100 -19.23 -1.80 38.83
CA VAL A 100 -20.09 -1.54 37.66
C VAL A 100 -20.20 -0.03 37.48
N SER A 101 -19.80 0.48 36.31
CA SER A 101 -19.88 1.91 35.98
C SER A 101 -20.02 2.10 34.48
N PHE A 102 -21.08 2.75 34.02
CA PHE A 102 -21.31 2.99 32.59
C PHE A 102 -20.77 4.35 32.13
N GLY A 103 -19.58 4.71 32.65
CA GLY A 103 -18.93 5.99 32.33
C GLY A 103 -19.72 7.22 32.78
N SER A 104 -19.26 8.40 32.36
CA SER A 104 -19.84 9.68 32.81
C SER A 104 -21.10 10.08 32.06
N TYR A 105 -21.34 9.53 30.86
CA TYR A 105 -22.53 9.80 30.06
C TYR A 105 -23.76 9.02 30.50
N VAL A 106 -23.58 7.89 31.22
CA VAL A 106 -24.68 7.08 31.75
C VAL A 106 -24.52 6.92 33.26
N LEU A 107 -25.08 7.90 33.98
CA LEU A 107 -25.06 7.92 35.45
C LEU A 107 -25.89 6.78 36.06
N SER A 108 -27.00 6.39 35.43
CA SER A 108 -27.78 5.20 35.74
C SER A 108 -28.59 4.78 34.51
N PRO A 109 -28.66 3.49 34.17
CA PRO A 109 -29.64 3.01 33.20
C PRO A 109 -31.08 3.32 33.67
N PRO A 110 -32.07 3.25 32.76
CA PRO A 110 -33.48 3.32 33.14
C PRO A 110 -33.81 2.37 34.30
N GLU A 111 -34.68 2.80 35.21
CA GLU A 111 -34.96 2.12 36.48
C GLU A 111 -35.25 0.61 36.36
N PRO A 112 -36.02 0.12 35.35
CA PRO A 112 -36.25 -1.33 35.18
C PRO A 112 -34.97 -2.13 34.87
N ILE A 113 -34.00 -1.49 34.21
CA ILE A 113 -32.70 -2.10 33.87
C ILE A 113 -31.79 -2.05 35.09
N THR A 114 -31.76 -0.92 35.79
CA THR A 114 -30.99 -0.77 37.03
C THR A 114 -31.44 -1.79 38.08
N GLN A 115 -32.73 -2.03 38.25
CA GLN A 115 -33.23 -3.06 39.18
C GLN A 115 -32.83 -4.47 38.78
N LYS A 116 -32.83 -4.79 37.47
CA LYS A 116 -32.32 -6.08 36.99
C LYS A 116 -30.83 -6.24 37.28
N ILE A 117 -30.04 -5.19 37.07
CA ILE A 117 -28.61 -5.20 37.40
C ILE A 117 -28.42 -5.41 38.90
N MET A 118 -29.16 -4.69 39.75
CA MET A 118 -29.07 -4.89 41.21
C MET A 118 -29.45 -6.30 41.64
N ASN A 119 -30.47 -6.91 41.04
CA ASN A 119 -30.85 -8.30 41.32
C ASN A 119 -29.71 -9.27 40.94
N VAL A 120 -29.08 -9.08 39.77
CA VAL A 120 -27.92 -9.89 39.38
C VAL A 120 -26.75 -9.70 40.35
N LEU A 121 -26.42 -8.45 40.70
CA LEU A 121 -25.33 -8.14 41.63
C LEU A 121 -25.57 -8.65 43.05
N LYS A 122 -26.83 -8.80 43.45
CA LYS A 122 -27.23 -9.35 44.75
C LYS A 122 -26.90 -10.84 44.84
N ASP A 123 -27.07 -11.57 43.75
CA ASP A 123 -26.88 -13.02 43.69
C ASP A 123 -25.42 -13.42 43.42
N LEU A 124 -24.53 -12.45 43.16
CA LEU A 124 -23.10 -12.71 43.02
C LEU A 124 -22.44 -13.07 44.36
N PRO A 125 -21.45 -13.97 44.38
CA PRO A 125 -20.68 -14.28 45.58
C PRO A 125 -19.86 -13.05 46.05
N PHE A 126 -19.49 -12.16 45.12
CA PHE A 126 -18.73 -10.94 45.39
C PHE A 126 -19.59 -9.79 45.95
N LYS A 127 -18.96 -8.84 46.66
CA LYS A 127 -19.60 -7.54 46.90
C LYS A 127 -19.58 -6.72 45.62
N SER A 128 -20.45 -5.72 45.50
CA SER A 128 -20.52 -4.90 44.30
C SER A 128 -20.49 -3.41 44.62
N VAL A 129 -19.75 -2.64 43.83
CA VAL A 129 -19.83 -1.18 43.80
C VAL A 129 -20.48 -0.80 42.48
N PHE A 130 -21.66 -0.18 42.52
CA PHE A 130 -22.39 0.21 41.32
C PHE A 130 -22.56 1.72 41.27
N ARG A 131 -22.03 2.36 40.22
CA ARG A 131 -22.28 3.77 39.97
C ARG A 131 -23.75 3.95 39.57
N SER A 132 -24.57 4.40 40.50
CA SER A 132 -25.99 4.64 40.29
C SER A 132 -26.55 5.67 41.29
N ASN A 133 -27.57 6.41 40.85
CA ASN A 133 -28.36 7.31 41.69
C ASN A 133 -29.48 6.59 42.43
N ILE A 134 -29.75 5.32 42.09
CA ILE A 134 -30.78 4.52 42.75
C ILE A 134 -30.11 3.78 43.90
N SER A 135 -30.64 3.97 45.11
CA SER A 135 -30.11 3.34 46.31
C SER A 135 -30.34 1.83 46.30
N SER A 136 -29.30 1.07 46.66
CA SER A 136 -29.44 -0.37 46.84
C SER A 136 -30.24 -0.72 48.10
N PRO A 137 -31.20 -1.65 48.03
CA PRO A 137 -31.89 -2.18 49.20
C PRO A 137 -31.01 -3.08 50.08
N ASN A 138 -29.80 -3.47 49.62
CA ASN A 138 -28.82 -4.22 50.40
C ASN A 138 -27.44 -3.53 50.33
N SER A 139 -27.30 -2.43 51.06
CA SER A 139 -26.09 -1.59 51.09
C SER A 139 -24.84 -2.29 51.63
N LYS A 140 -24.99 -3.42 52.35
CA LYS A 140 -23.86 -4.25 52.82
C LYS A 140 -23.25 -5.10 51.70
N LYS A 141 -24.03 -5.44 50.68
CA LYS A 141 -23.61 -6.27 49.54
C LYS A 141 -23.37 -5.46 48.27
N ILE A 142 -24.15 -4.39 48.06
CA ILE A 142 -24.06 -3.53 46.88
C ILE A 142 -23.97 -2.07 47.35
N LEU A 143 -22.81 -1.45 47.18
CA LEU A 143 -22.60 -0.03 47.45
C LEU A 143 -22.93 0.78 46.18
N THR A 144 -23.97 1.62 46.27
CA THR A 144 -24.38 2.51 45.17
C THR A 144 -23.94 3.94 45.44
N SER A 145 -23.39 4.61 44.42
CA SER A 145 -23.03 6.03 44.50
C SER A 145 -23.13 6.69 43.13
N SER A 146 -23.54 7.96 43.07
CA SER A 146 -23.57 8.74 41.84
C SER A 146 -22.16 8.95 41.24
N TRP A 147 -21.14 8.90 42.10
CA TRP A 147 -19.74 9.00 41.73
C TRP A 147 -18.89 7.96 42.46
N ILE A 148 -17.92 7.38 41.76
CA ILE A 148 -16.98 6.41 42.34
C ILE A 148 -15.54 6.82 41.99
N PRO A 149 -14.56 6.68 42.92
CA PRO A 149 -13.15 6.97 42.66
C PRO A 149 -12.52 5.84 41.84
N GLN A 150 -12.87 5.76 40.56
CA GLN A 150 -12.57 4.62 39.69
C GLN A 150 -11.06 4.35 39.58
N ASN A 151 -10.22 5.38 39.41
CA ASN A 151 -8.76 5.24 39.31
C ASN A 151 -8.11 4.67 40.58
N ASP A 152 -8.76 4.85 41.73
CA ASP A 152 -8.25 4.38 43.04
C ASP A 152 -8.87 3.02 43.42
N LEU A 153 -10.08 2.73 42.93
CA LEU A 153 -10.77 1.46 43.15
C LEU A 153 -10.22 0.34 42.26
N LEU A 154 -9.94 0.62 40.98
CA LEU A 154 -9.44 -0.38 40.04
C LEU A 154 -8.13 -1.06 40.47
N PRO A 155 -7.12 -0.34 40.99
CA PRO A 155 -5.90 -0.96 41.50
C PRO A 155 -6.04 -1.59 42.89
N HIS A 156 -7.19 -1.46 43.57
CA HIS A 156 -7.39 -2.07 44.89
C HIS A 156 -7.31 -3.61 44.79
N PRO A 157 -6.59 -4.31 45.68
CA PRO A 157 -6.34 -5.76 45.57
C PRO A 157 -7.61 -6.63 45.61
N ASN A 158 -8.68 -6.12 46.21
CA ASN A 158 -9.97 -6.81 46.26
C ASN A 158 -10.85 -6.56 45.01
N THR A 159 -10.44 -5.73 44.06
CA THR A 159 -11.18 -5.57 42.79
C THR A 159 -10.99 -6.80 41.92
N ARG A 160 -12.09 -7.45 41.55
CA ARG A 160 -12.07 -8.68 40.74
C ARG A 160 -12.49 -8.45 39.30
N VAL A 161 -13.51 -7.62 39.11
CA VAL A 161 -14.10 -7.38 37.80
C VAL A 161 -14.53 -5.92 37.73
N PHE A 162 -14.22 -5.26 36.62
CA PHE A 162 -14.78 -3.96 36.28
C PHE A 162 -15.68 -4.10 35.05
N VAL A 163 -16.96 -3.78 35.23
CA VAL A 163 -17.98 -3.81 34.19
C VAL A 163 -18.25 -2.37 33.75
N SER A 164 -17.77 -2.03 32.56
CA SER A 164 -18.05 -0.76 31.92
C SER A 164 -18.89 -0.93 30.66
N HIS A 165 -19.62 0.11 30.26
CA HIS A 165 -20.00 0.22 28.87
C HIS A 165 -18.72 0.49 28.06
N CYS A 166 -18.50 -0.31 27.02
CA CYS A 166 -17.44 -0.08 26.07
C CYS A 166 -18.06 0.72 24.92
N GLU A 167 -17.66 1.97 24.74
CA GLU A 167 -18.13 2.79 23.61
C GLU A 167 -17.68 2.19 22.27
N ASP A 168 -16.61 1.38 22.22
CA ASP A 168 -16.03 0.86 20.97
C ASP A 168 -16.26 -0.64 20.67
N GLN A 169 -16.99 -1.41 21.49
CA GLN A 169 -17.12 -2.87 21.28
C GLN A 169 -18.50 -3.42 20.92
N LYS A 170 -19.48 -2.59 20.57
CA LYS A 170 -20.78 -3.09 20.06
C LYS A 170 -20.75 -3.66 18.62
N ARG A 171 -19.59 -4.12 18.14
CA ARG A 171 -19.40 -4.67 16.78
C ARG A 171 -18.77 -6.06 16.71
N ILE A 172 -18.65 -6.81 17.81
CA ILE A 172 -17.87 -8.07 17.77
C ILE A 172 -18.69 -9.35 18.08
N LYS A 173 -19.74 -9.31 18.90
CA LYS A 173 -20.43 -10.57 19.29
C LYS A 173 -21.58 -11.03 18.41
N ASP A 174 -22.31 -10.13 17.75
CA ASP A 174 -23.32 -10.56 16.76
C ASP A 174 -22.70 -10.91 15.40
N LEU A 175 -21.42 -10.57 15.17
CA LEU A 175 -20.78 -10.69 13.86
C LEU A 175 -20.54 -12.12 13.41
N LYS A 176 -20.59 -13.19 14.20
CA LYS A 176 -20.37 -14.53 13.61
C LYS A 176 -21.58 -15.06 12.86
N MET A 177 -22.79 -14.76 13.33
CA MET A 177 -24.03 -15.10 12.62
C MET A 177 -24.45 -13.96 11.68
N ARG A 178 -24.25 -12.68 12.08
CA ARG A 178 -24.43 -11.54 11.18
C ARG A 178 -23.37 -11.49 10.10
N GLN A 179 -22.10 -11.87 10.26
CA GLN A 179 -21.17 -11.93 9.11
C GLN A 179 -21.52 -13.11 8.23
N PHE A 180 -21.94 -14.27 8.75
CA PHE A 180 -22.34 -15.34 7.83
C PHE A 180 -23.60 -14.95 7.02
N LEU A 181 -24.60 -14.35 7.68
CA LEU A 181 -25.81 -13.79 7.03
C LEU A 181 -25.56 -12.49 6.28
N LEU A 182 -24.63 -11.60 6.68
CA LEU A 182 -24.22 -10.40 5.94
C LEU A 182 -23.25 -10.75 4.83
N TRP A 183 -22.53 -11.87 4.87
CA TRP A 183 -21.72 -12.30 3.73
C TRP A 183 -22.63 -13.01 2.73
N THR A 184 -23.62 -13.79 3.15
CA THR A 184 -24.64 -14.30 2.20
C THR A 184 -25.55 -13.19 1.72
N VAL A 185 -26.03 -12.29 2.59
CA VAL A 185 -26.79 -11.10 2.18
C VAL A 185 -25.88 -10.18 1.37
N CYS A 186 -24.68 -9.77 1.77
CA CYS A 186 -23.81 -8.95 0.92
C CYS A 186 -23.35 -9.68 -0.35
N LEU A 187 -23.17 -11.00 -0.43
CA LEU A 187 -22.85 -11.65 -1.71
C LEU A 187 -24.09 -11.73 -2.63
N VAL A 188 -25.29 -11.78 -2.06
CA VAL A 188 -26.57 -11.75 -2.79
C VAL A 188 -27.06 -10.31 -3.06
N VAL A 189 -26.64 -9.35 -2.23
CA VAL A 189 -27.11 -7.96 -2.14
C VAL A 189 -26.03 -6.94 -2.51
N LEU A 190 -24.74 -7.26 -2.60
CA LEU A 190 -23.74 -6.37 -3.23
C LEU A 190 -24.07 -6.10 -4.70
N PRO A 191 -24.64 -7.05 -5.47
CA PRO A 191 -25.22 -6.71 -6.76
C PRO A 191 -26.54 -5.90 -6.67
N LEU A 192 -27.21 -5.87 -5.50
CA LEU A 192 -28.50 -5.19 -5.28
C LEU A 192 -28.42 -3.88 -4.47
N CYS A 193 -27.27 -3.53 -3.87
CA CYS A 193 -27.09 -2.40 -2.93
C CYS A 193 -25.88 -1.51 -3.22
N VAL A 194 -25.22 -1.62 -4.37
CA VAL A 194 -24.44 -0.47 -4.87
C VAL A 194 -25.45 0.57 -5.35
N GLY A 195 -26.01 1.32 -4.39
CA GLY A 195 -26.62 2.60 -4.73
C GLY A 195 -25.53 3.45 -5.38
N GLY A 196 -25.77 3.91 -6.60
CA GLY A 196 -24.83 4.72 -7.36
C GLY A 196 -24.27 5.87 -6.53
N LYS A 197 -22.95 5.92 -6.39
CA LYS A 197 -22.27 7.12 -5.86
C LYS A 197 -22.42 8.29 -6.83
N ARG A 198 -22.54 9.49 -6.28
CA ARG A 198 -22.64 10.75 -7.01
C ARG A 198 -21.26 11.32 -7.31
N VAL A 199 -20.84 11.24 -8.57
CA VAL A 199 -19.48 11.62 -8.97
C VAL A 199 -19.53 12.79 -9.95
N VAL A 200 -18.82 13.86 -9.64
CA VAL A 200 -18.75 15.06 -10.51
C VAL A 200 -17.35 15.14 -11.13
N PHE A 201 -17.28 14.96 -12.44
CA PHE A 201 -16.07 15.11 -13.24
C PHE A 201 -15.89 16.56 -13.67
N MET A 202 -14.71 17.10 -13.41
CA MET A 202 -14.30 18.47 -13.68
C MET A 202 -13.02 18.48 -14.53
N PRO A 203 -13.14 18.21 -15.84
CA PRO A 203 -12.03 18.28 -16.78
C PRO A 203 -11.54 19.73 -16.95
N SER A 204 -10.29 19.90 -17.38
CA SER A 204 -9.82 21.18 -17.90
C SER A 204 -10.59 21.56 -19.17
N PRO A 205 -10.68 22.86 -19.54
CA PRO A 205 -11.55 23.35 -20.60
C PRO A 205 -10.97 23.07 -22.01
N PHE A 206 -10.41 21.89 -22.22
CA PHE A 206 -9.84 21.46 -23.49
C PHE A 206 -10.53 20.19 -23.98
N THR A 207 -10.76 20.10 -25.30
CA THR A 207 -11.48 18.96 -25.89
C THR A 207 -10.79 17.64 -25.56
N SER A 208 -9.46 17.58 -25.69
CA SER A 208 -8.67 16.36 -25.42
C SER A 208 -8.79 15.86 -23.98
N HIS A 209 -8.85 16.79 -23.02
CA HIS A 209 -8.99 16.46 -21.60
C HIS A 209 -10.39 15.97 -21.25
N THR A 210 -11.39 16.62 -21.83
CA THR A 210 -12.78 16.24 -21.67
C THR A 210 -13.07 14.82 -22.22
N ILE A 211 -12.39 14.39 -23.29
CA ILE A 211 -12.57 13.04 -23.88
C ILE A 211 -12.34 11.92 -22.86
N TYR A 212 -11.20 11.89 -22.19
CA TYR A 212 -10.90 10.78 -21.29
C TYR A 212 -11.69 10.86 -19.98
N HIS A 213 -12.01 12.07 -19.49
CA HIS A 213 -12.99 12.25 -18.41
C HIS A 213 -14.35 11.68 -18.79
N THR A 214 -14.84 11.99 -19.98
CA THR A 214 -16.13 11.47 -20.51
C THR A 214 -16.16 9.94 -20.56
N ASN A 215 -15.08 9.31 -20.99
CA ASN A 215 -15.03 7.85 -21.10
C ASN A 215 -14.98 7.15 -19.73
N VAL A 216 -14.22 7.70 -18.77
CA VAL A 216 -14.20 7.19 -17.39
C VAL A 216 -15.55 7.42 -16.72
N ALA A 217 -16.13 8.61 -16.86
CA ALA A 217 -17.46 8.96 -16.39
C ALA A 217 -18.54 7.98 -16.91
N ARG A 218 -18.53 7.66 -18.21
CA ARG A 218 -19.46 6.70 -18.82
C ARG A 218 -19.30 5.30 -18.26
N THR A 219 -18.08 4.90 -17.96
CA THR A 219 -17.79 3.59 -17.37
C THR A 219 -18.38 3.50 -15.95
N LEU A 220 -18.22 4.55 -15.14
CA LEU A 220 -18.85 4.62 -13.82
C LEU A 220 -20.38 4.66 -13.92
N ALA A 221 -20.94 5.43 -14.86
CA ALA A 221 -22.39 5.47 -15.09
C ALA A 221 -22.96 4.08 -15.43
N ARG A 222 -22.26 3.30 -16.28
CA ARG A 222 -22.63 1.90 -16.60
C ARG A 222 -22.56 0.96 -15.40
N GLN A 223 -21.73 1.27 -14.42
CA GLN A 223 -21.63 0.53 -13.16
C GLN A 223 -22.69 0.97 -12.14
N GLY A 224 -23.62 1.84 -12.53
CA GLY A 224 -24.74 2.28 -11.70
C GLY A 224 -24.48 3.57 -10.92
N HIS A 225 -23.35 4.25 -11.12
CA HIS A 225 -23.07 5.55 -10.48
C HIS A 225 -23.87 6.69 -11.12
N GLU A 226 -24.25 7.69 -10.33
CA GLU A 226 -24.83 8.93 -10.82
C GLU A 226 -23.69 9.88 -11.16
N VAL A 227 -23.52 10.22 -12.43
CA VAL A 227 -22.32 10.91 -12.90
C VAL A 227 -22.67 12.20 -13.61
N TRP A 228 -22.01 13.28 -13.19
CA TRP A 228 -22.07 14.58 -13.85
C TRP A 228 -20.72 14.93 -14.45
N LEU A 229 -20.76 15.56 -15.63
CA LEU A 229 -19.58 16.04 -16.34
C LEU A 229 -19.71 17.55 -16.56
N THR A 230 -18.81 18.35 -16.00
CA THR A 230 -18.81 19.79 -16.24
C THR A 230 -18.12 20.10 -17.57
N MET A 231 -18.73 20.93 -18.41
CA MET A 231 -18.17 21.31 -19.71
C MET A 231 -18.46 22.79 -20.02
N PRO A 232 -17.54 23.49 -20.70
CA PRO A 232 -17.82 24.83 -21.18
C PRO A 232 -18.78 24.79 -22.38
N ASP A 233 -19.58 25.83 -22.51
CA ASP A 233 -20.59 26.04 -23.56
C ASP A 233 -20.05 25.78 -24.99
N TYR A 234 -18.85 26.26 -25.31
CA TYR A 234 -18.27 26.07 -26.65
C TYR A 234 -17.93 24.61 -26.98
N ILE A 235 -17.61 23.76 -25.99
CA ILE A 235 -17.37 22.32 -26.24
C ILE A 235 -18.72 21.59 -26.41
N VAL A 236 -19.71 21.94 -25.60
CA VAL A 236 -21.09 21.42 -25.71
C VAL A 236 -21.64 21.71 -27.11
N ASN A 237 -21.51 22.95 -27.58
CA ASN A 237 -22.03 23.41 -28.87
C ASN A 237 -21.39 22.72 -30.08
N ARG A 238 -20.12 22.31 -29.98
CA ARG A 238 -19.40 21.60 -31.06
C ARG A 238 -19.89 20.16 -31.26
N ARG A 239 -20.57 19.55 -30.28
CA ARG A 239 -21.09 18.17 -30.33
C ARG A 239 -20.04 17.12 -30.75
N VAL A 240 -18.78 17.33 -30.35
CA VAL A 240 -17.65 16.45 -30.68
C VAL A 240 -17.52 15.26 -29.71
N LEU A 241 -18.24 15.28 -28.60
CA LEU A 241 -18.21 14.27 -27.55
C LEU A 241 -19.53 13.50 -27.51
N ASP A 242 -19.43 12.18 -27.35
CA ASP A 242 -20.58 11.32 -27.12
C ASP A 242 -20.97 11.39 -25.63
N THR A 243 -21.90 12.27 -25.26
CA THR A 243 -22.35 12.43 -23.87
C THR A 243 -23.57 11.55 -23.54
N THR A 244 -23.86 10.54 -24.37
CA THR A 244 -25.01 9.65 -24.16
C THR A 244 -24.95 8.99 -22.78
N ASN A 245 -26.06 9.07 -22.04
CA ASN A 245 -26.21 8.57 -20.67
C ASN A 245 -25.32 9.26 -19.62
N LEU A 246 -24.87 10.49 -19.87
CA LEU A 246 -24.21 11.35 -18.89
C LEU A 246 -25.00 12.65 -18.69
N THR A 247 -25.03 13.15 -17.45
CA THR A 247 -25.60 14.46 -17.15
C THR A 247 -24.50 15.51 -17.32
N VAL A 248 -24.69 16.46 -18.24
CA VAL A 248 -23.71 17.53 -18.48
C VAL A 248 -24.09 18.78 -17.70
N ILE A 249 -23.14 19.34 -16.96
CA ILE A 249 -23.27 20.65 -16.31
C ILE A 249 -22.53 21.67 -17.17
N GLU A 250 -23.30 22.38 -17.99
CA GLU A 250 -22.76 23.45 -18.83
C GLU A 250 -22.45 24.69 -18.00
N TYR A 251 -21.30 25.31 -18.25
CA TYR A 251 -20.98 26.64 -17.73
C TYR A 251 -20.57 27.58 -18.87
N GLN A 252 -21.05 28.82 -18.79
CA GLN A 252 -20.73 29.84 -19.78
C GLN A 252 -19.33 30.39 -19.56
N THR A 253 -18.60 30.55 -20.66
CA THR A 253 -17.29 31.19 -20.67
C THR A 253 -17.32 32.41 -21.57
N LEU A 254 -16.78 33.54 -21.11
CA LEU A 254 -16.65 34.74 -21.94
C LEU A 254 -15.58 34.56 -23.04
N ILE A 255 -14.70 33.58 -22.86
CA ILE A 255 -13.50 33.38 -23.67
C ILE A 255 -13.36 31.90 -24.01
N ASN A 256 -13.07 31.63 -25.28
CA ASN A 256 -12.72 30.30 -25.75
C ASN A 256 -11.25 29.99 -25.40
N PHE A 257 -11.02 29.41 -24.22
CA PHE A 257 -9.68 29.09 -23.72
C PHE A 257 -8.88 28.18 -24.65
N GLU A 258 -9.54 27.23 -25.33
CA GLU A 258 -8.90 26.32 -26.30
C GLU A 258 -8.38 27.07 -27.54
N GLU A 259 -9.11 28.08 -28.00
CA GLU A 259 -8.70 28.93 -29.13
C GLU A 259 -7.54 29.84 -28.77
N MET A 260 -7.56 30.47 -27.58
CA MET A 260 -6.42 31.25 -27.09
C MET A 260 -5.16 30.41 -26.97
N PHE A 261 -5.28 29.20 -26.40
CA PHE A 261 -4.16 28.29 -26.27
C PHE A 261 -3.59 27.88 -27.64
N THR A 262 -4.47 27.61 -28.60
CA THR A 262 -4.10 27.30 -30.00
C THR A 262 -3.38 28.46 -30.68
N ALA A 263 -3.83 29.71 -30.45
CA ALA A 263 -3.18 30.89 -31.00
C ALA A 263 -1.79 31.15 -30.38
N ALA A 264 -1.65 30.92 -29.08
CA ALA A 264 -0.42 31.16 -28.33
C ALA A 264 0.68 30.14 -28.64
N PHE A 265 0.34 28.86 -28.67
CA PHE A 265 1.34 27.79 -28.68
C PHE A 265 1.72 27.37 -30.12
N PRO A 266 0.86 26.70 -30.90
CA PRO A 266 1.08 26.50 -32.34
C PRO A 266 1.42 27.78 -33.11
N GLY A 267 0.72 28.88 -32.83
CA GLY A 267 0.91 30.14 -33.54
C GLY A 267 2.32 30.71 -33.39
N ASN A 268 2.91 30.66 -32.18
CA ASN A 268 4.30 31.08 -31.96
C ASN A 268 5.29 30.07 -32.52
N TYR A 269 5.03 28.77 -32.35
CA TYR A 269 5.86 27.69 -32.88
C TYR A 269 6.08 27.86 -34.40
N PHE A 270 5.01 28.04 -35.17
CA PHE A 270 5.12 28.20 -36.62
C PHE A 270 5.71 29.55 -37.07
N LYS A 271 5.74 30.54 -36.18
CA LYS A 271 6.42 31.83 -36.41
C LYS A 271 7.88 31.82 -35.95
N GLY A 272 8.37 30.72 -35.37
CA GLY A 272 9.71 30.64 -34.78
C GLY A 272 9.89 31.52 -33.54
N LEU A 273 8.80 31.87 -32.87
CA LEU A 273 8.80 32.66 -31.64
C LEU A 273 8.89 31.73 -30.42
N SER A 274 9.45 32.23 -29.32
CA SER A 274 9.45 31.51 -28.04
C SER A 274 8.03 31.25 -27.55
N GLU A 275 7.82 30.09 -26.93
CA GLU A 275 6.56 29.74 -26.27
C GLU A 275 6.28 30.72 -25.13
N ASP A 276 5.06 31.27 -25.10
CA ASP A 276 4.63 32.18 -24.04
C ASP A 276 3.97 31.40 -22.90
N TRP A 277 4.81 30.78 -22.07
CA TRP A 277 4.36 30.04 -20.88
C TRP A 277 3.63 30.93 -19.88
N SER A 278 3.87 32.25 -19.88
CA SER A 278 3.19 33.20 -19.01
C SER A 278 1.72 33.37 -19.42
N LEU A 279 1.45 33.45 -20.73
CA LEU A 279 0.10 33.48 -21.28
C LEU A 279 -0.65 32.19 -20.97
N VAL A 280 -0.01 31.02 -21.13
CA VAL A 280 -0.61 29.72 -20.83
C VAL A 280 -1.04 29.61 -19.35
N MET A 281 -0.16 30.02 -18.42
CA MET A 281 -0.51 30.06 -17.00
C MET A 281 -1.63 31.07 -16.72
N SER A 282 -1.63 32.23 -17.40
CA SER A 282 -2.68 33.23 -17.25
C SER A 282 -4.06 32.72 -17.70
N ILE A 283 -4.11 31.93 -18.80
CA ILE A 283 -5.33 31.29 -19.32
C ILE A 283 -5.89 30.32 -18.28
N GLY A 284 -5.04 29.45 -17.73
CA GLY A 284 -5.43 28.52 -16.68
C GLY A 284 -5.95 29.22 -15.41
N LEU A 285 -5.29 30.28 -14.98
CA LEU A 285 -5.71 31.08 -13.83
C LEU A 285 -7.04 31.81 -14.06
N GLN A 286 -7.25 32.39 -15.24
CA GLN A 286 -8.52 33.06 -15.58
C GLN A 286 -9.69 32.08 -15.62
N PHE A 287 -9.47 30.87 -16.15
CA PHE A 287 -10.46 29.81 -16.09
C PHE A 287 -10.83 29.46 -14.65
N CYS A 288 -9.82 29.27 -13.79
CA CYS A 288 -10.05 28.96 -12.39
C CYS A 288 -10.79 30.09 -11.65
N ASP A 289 -10.42 31.36 -11.90
CA ASP A 289 -11.11 32.54 -11.34
C ASP A 289 -12.57 32.59 -11.81
N THR A 290 -12.83 32.34 -13.10
CA THR A 290 -14.20 32.31 -13.66
C THR A 290 -15.09 31.30 -12.94
N LEU A 291 -14.62 30.07 -12.70
CA LEU A 291 -15.43 29.05 -12.03
C LEU A 291 -15.53 29.25 -10.52
N LEU A 292 -14.43 29.62 -9.84
CA LEU A 292 -14.41 29.80 -8.39
C LEU A 292 -15.20 31.03 -7.93
N THR A 293 -15.35 32.04 -8.79
CA THR A 293 -16.16 33.24 -8.49
C THR A 293 -17.62 33.11 -8.95
N ASN A 294 -17.94 32.11 -9.77
CA ASN A 294 -19.30 31.90 -10.26
C ASN A 294 -20.20 31.27 -9.17
N ALA A 295 -20.93 32.14 -8.45
CA ALA A 295 -21.84 31.72 -7.39
C ALA A 295 -22.93 30.75 -7.88
N SER A 296 -23.46 30.94 -9.09
CA SER A 296 -24.50 30.06 -9.65
C SER A 296 -23.97 28.66 -9.92
N PHE A 297 -22.76 28.55 -10.49
CA PHE A 297 -22.09 27.28 -10.72
C PHE A 297 -21.82 26.55 -9.40
N PHE A 298 -21.30 27.26 -8.39
CA PHE A 298 -21.03 26.68 -7.08
C PHE A 298 -22.31 26.18 -6.39
N GLN A 299 -23.41 26.94 -6.47
CA GLN A 299 -24.70 26.49 -5.92
C GLN A 299 -25.24 25.27 -6.65
N ASN A 300 -25.20 25.27 -8.00
CA ASN A 300 -25.63 24.12 -8.79
C ASN A 300 -24.87 22.85 -8.40
N VAL A 301 -23.53 22.93 -8.30
CA VAL A 301 -22.69 21.78 -7.89
C VAL A 301 -22.98 21.34 -6.46
N LYS A 302 -23.21 22.29 -5.54
CA LYS A 302 -23.55 22.01 -4.14
C LYS A 302 -24.90 21.28 -4.00
N GLU A 303 -25.90 21.66 -4.80
CA GLU A 303 -27.23 21.04 -4.79
C GLU A 303 -27.21 19.55 -5.18
N LEU A 304 -26.24 19.13 -6.00
CA LEU A 304 -26.06 17.72 -6.39
C LEU A 304 -25.69 16.82 -5.19
N ARG A 305 -25.09 17.40 -4.14
CA ARG A 305 -24.53 16.67 -2.99
C ARG A 305 -23.58 15.55 -3.44
N PRO A 306 -22.47 15.88 -4.11
CA PRO A 306 -21.54 14.88 -4.63
C PRO A 306 -20.87 14.08 -3.52
N ASP A 307 -20.64 12.79 -3.77
CA ASP A 307 -19.82 11.92 -2.94
C ASP A 307 -18.33 12.04 -3.26
N LEU A 308 -17.98 12.41 -4.50
CA LEU A 308 -16.60 12.52 -4.99
C LEU A 308 -16.49 13.53 -6.13
N PHE A 309 -15.45 14.37 -6.09
CA PHE A 309 -15.01 15.15 -7.25
C PHE A 309 -13.87 14.45 -7.99
N VAL A 310 -13.87 14.52 -9.32
CA VAL A 310 -12.74 14.07 -10.15
C VAL A 310 -12.21 15.26 -10.92
N PHE A 311 -11.07 15.80 -10.48
CA PHE A 311 -10.42 16.93 -11.13
C PHE A 311 -9.42 16.45 -12.19
N ASP A 312 -9.21 17.27 -13.21
CA ASP A 312 -8.15 17.04 -14.16
C ASP A 312 -6.76 17.20 -13.53
N ASN A 313 -5.82 16.31 -13.88
CA ASN A 313 -4.45 16.36 -13.38
C ASN A 313 -3.57 17.31 -14.21
N VAL A 314 -3.90 18.60 -14.20
CA VAL A 314 -3.12 19.66 -14.83
C VAL A 314 -2.80 20.73 -13.79
N ARG A 315 -1.58 21.27 -13.82
CA ARG A 315 -1.05 22.15 -12.75
C ARG A 315 -1.98 23.30 -12.37
N PHE A 316 -2.57 24.01 -13.35
CA PHE A 316 -3.47 25.12 -13.08
C PHE A 316 -4.85 24.68 -12.55
N MET A 317 -5.25 23.42 -12.77
CA MET A 317 -6.50 22.83 -12.24
C MET A 317 -6.43 22.48 -10.76
N ASN A 318 -5.23 22.48 -10.17
CA ASN A 318 -5.07 22.26 -8.74
C ASN A 318 -5.87 23.26 -7.88
N MET A 319 -6.14 24.48 -8.38
CA MET A 319 -6.99 25.45 -7.67
C MET A 319 -8.45 24.98 -7.53
N MET A 320 -8.93 24.10 -8.41
CA MET A 320 -10.31 23.58 -8.34
C MET A 320 -10.55 22.73 -7.09
N THR A 321 -9.50 22.19 -6.46
CA THR A 321 -9.63 21.46 -5.19
C THR A 321 -10.21 22.32 -4.07
N ILE A 322 -10.18 23.66 -4.21
CA ILE A 322 -10.87 24.59 -3.30
C ILE A 322 -12.38 24.27 -3.24
N ILE A 323 -13.02 23.89 -4.36
CA ILE A 323 -14.45 23.54 -4.38
C ILE A 323 -14.72 22.33 -3.48
N SER A 324 -13.92 21.27 -3.65
CA SER A 324 -14.00 20.06 -2.83
C SER A 324 -13.79 20.38 -1.35
N TYR A 325 -12.79 21.21 -1.04
CA TYR A 325 -12.49 21.61 0.33
C TYR A 325 -13.61 22.47 0.96
N ARG A 326 -14.19 23.42 0.22
CA ARG A 326 -15.33 24.25 0.67
C ARG A 326 -16.60 23.42 0.92
N LEU A 327 -16.80 22.35 0.17
CA LEU A 327 -17.97 21.48 0.27
C LEU A 327 -17.77 20.30 1.24
N GLY A 328 -16.55 20.06 1.71
CA GLY A 328 -16.21 18.91 2.57
C GLY A 328 -16.36 17.56 1.85
N VAL A 329 -16.15 17.53 0.53
CA VAL A 329 -16.31 16.33 -0.32
C VAL A 329 -14.94 15.85 -0.75
N PRO A 330 -14.61 14.54 -0.65
CA PRO A 330 -13.32 14.03 -1.11
C PRO A 330 -13.14 14.18 -2.62
N PHE A 331 -11.90 14.04 -3.10
CA PHE A 331 -11.62 14.19 -4.52
C PHE A 331 -10.51 13.27 -5.03
N ALA A 332 -10.53 13.05 -6.33
CA ALA A 332 -9.58 12.29 -7.12
C ALA A 332 -8.99 13.15 -8.23
N PHE A 333 -7.81 12.77 -8.73
CA PHE A 333 -7.26 13.32 -9.96
C PHE A 333 -7.36 12.32 -11.11
N LEU A 334 -7.60 12.83 -12.32
CA LEU A 334 -7.61 12.06 -13.56
C LEU A 334 -6.86 12.85 -14.66
N GLY A 335 -5.78 12.29 -15.21
CA GLY A 335 -5.08 12.93 -16.33
C GLY A 335 -3.82 12.21 -16.80
N ALA A 336 -3.22 12.69 -17.88
CA ALA A 336 -2.02 12.10 -18.49
C ALA A 336 -0.72 12.47 -17.76
N PHE A 337 -0.67 13.69 -17.21
CA PHE A 337 0.46 14.14 -16.41
C PHE A 337 0.43 13.49 -15.03
N TYR A 338 1.61 13.18 -14.49
CA TYR A 338 1.77 12.76 -13.10
C TYR A 338 3.15 13.19 -12.64
N ASP A 339 3.19 14.12 -11.69
CA ASP A 339 4.41 14.56 -11.04
C ASP A 339 4.44 13.95 -9.62
N PRO A 340 5.38 13.05 -9.32
CA PRO A 340 5.51 12.43 -8.00
C PRO A 340 5.59 13.45 -6.85
N CYS A 341 6.06 14.67 -7.11
CA CYS A 341 6.23 15.70 -6.07
C CYS A 341 4.89 16.10 -5.41
N TYR A 342 3.77 16.06 -6.14
CA TYR A 342 2.43 16.35 -5.60
C TYR A 342 1.99 15.36 -4.53
N GLN A 343 2.58 14.16 -4.52
CA GLN A 343 2.35 13.14 -3.51
C GLN A 343 3.45 13.11 -2.43
N ARG A 344 4.30 14.15 -2.37
CA ARG A 344 5.45 14.25 -1.47
C ARG A 344 6.51 13.17 -1.70
N ILE A 345 6.53 12.57 -2.89
CA ILE A 345 7.61 11.68 -3.30
C ILE A 345 8.84 12.56 -3.59
N PRO A 346 10.02 12.24 -3.04
CA PRO A 346 11.25 12.97 -3.34
C PRO A 346 11.52 13.01 -4.85
N LEU A 347 11.82 14.21 -5.33
CA LEU A 347 12.14 14.44 -6.74
C LEU A 347 13.41 13.66 -7.15
N GLN A 348 13.35 12.95 -8.28
CA GLN A 348 14.47 12.17 -8.83
C GLN A 348 14.88 12.66 -10.24
N PRO A 349 15.41 13.89 -10.37
CA PRO A 349 15.67 14.52 -11.67
C PRO A 349 16.82 13.88 -12.45
N CYS A 350 17.57 12.97 -11.82
CA CYS A 350 18.61 12.18 -12.46
C CYS A 350 18.05 11.05 -13.34
N ASN A 351 16.84 10.57 -13.04
CA ASN A 351 16.25 9.38 -13.67
C ASN A 351 14.90 9.68 -14.34
N ILE A 352 14.23 10.76 -13.93
CA ILE A 352 12.95 11.21 -14.48
C ILE A 352 13.23 12.45 -15.33
N PRO A 353 13.16 12.36 -16.67
CA PRO A 353 13.28 13.53 -17.51
C PRO A 353 12.08 14.45 -17.29
N VAL A 354 12.32 15.77 -17.31
CA VAL A 354 11.25 16.76 -17.31
C VAL A 354 10.47 16.65 -18.62
N SER A 355 9.14 16.62 -18.56
CA SER A 355 8.25 16.46 -19.74
C SER A 355 8.39 17.57 -20.79
N ILE A 356 8.96 18.72 -20.43
CA ILE A 356 9.23 19.85 -21.33
C ILE A 356 10.38 19.53 -22.30
N PHE A 357 11.29 18.63 -21.92
CA PHE A 357 12.39 18.21 -22.79
C PHE A 357 12.05 16.90 -23.51
N SER A 358 12.47 16.77 -24.77
CA SER A 358 12.42 15.50 -25.51
C SER A 358 13.48 14.48 -25.04
N TYR A 359 13.88 14.52 -23.77
CA TYR A 359 14.86 13.60 -23.21
C TYR A 359 14.22 12.24 -22.95
N ASN A 360 15.01 11.19 -23.13
CA ASN A 360 14.66 9.85 -22.68
C ASN A 360 15.35 9.56 -21.33
N HIS A 361 15.10 8.38 -20.75
CA HIS A 361 15.72 7.97 -19.48
C HIS A 361 17.25 7.82 -19.54
N HIS A 362 17.87 7.79 -20.74
CA HIS A 362 19.32 7.83 -20.94
C HIS A 362 19.84 9.26 -21.04
N MET A 363 19.68 10.03 -19.96
CA MET A 363 20.24 11.38 -19.87
C MET A 363 21.73 11.33 -19.53
N SER A 364 22.55 12.10 -20.28
CA SER A 364 23.93 12.43 -19.89
C SER A 364 23.94 13.48 -18.77
N PHE A 365 25.12 13.84 -18.25
CA PHE A 365 25.25 14.75 -17.11
C PHE A 365 24.51 16.08 -17.30
N LEU A 366 24.71 16.76 -18.44
CA LEU A 366 24.12 18.08 -18.68
C LEU A 366 22.57 18.04 -18.77
N PRO A 367 21.94 17.12 -19.52
CA PRO A 367 20.48 16.91 -19.47
C PRO A 367 19.92 16.61 -18.07
N ARG A 368 20.66 15.89 -17.21
CA ARG A 368 20.25 15.67 -15.80
C ARG A 368 20.31 16.96 -14.99
N VAL A 369 21.36 17.76 -15.18
CA VAL A 369 21.50 19.07 -14.53
C VAL A 369 20.37 20.00 -14.97
N LEU A 370 20.09 20.08 -16.27
CA LEU A 370 18.99 20.90 -16.81
C LEU A 370 17.63 20.42 -16.28
N SER A 371 17.39 19.10 -16.25
CA SER A 371 16.17 18.53 -15.65
C SER A 371 16.05 18.90 -14.17
N THR A 372 17.15 18.87 -13.42
CA THR A 372 17.18 19.28 -12.01
C THR A 372 16.85 20.75 -11.85
N VAL A 373 17.50 21.64 -12.62
CA VAL A 373 17.28 23.09 -12.58
C VAL A 373 15.83 23.42 -12.89
N ILE A 374 15.25 22.81 -13.94
CA ILE A 374 13.85 23.06 -14.32
C ILE A 374 12.88 22.55 -13.26
N HIS A 375 13.12 21.37 -12.67
CA HIS A 375 12.27 20.90 -11.59
C HIS A 375 12.36 21.80 -10.34
N VAL A 376 13.56 22.24 -9.95
CA VAL A 376 13.74 23.18 -8.83
C VAL A 376 13.03 24.51 -9.13
N PHE A 377 13.24 25.06 -10.32
CA PHE A 377 12.57 26.27 -10.78
C PHE A 377 11.06 26.13 -10.74
N SER A 378 10.52 25.03 -11.27
CA SER A 378 9.08 24.73 -11.26
C SER A 378 8.54 24.65 -9.83
N SER A 379 9.25 23.96 -8.93
CA SER A 379 8.85 23.81 -7.52
C SER A 379 8.77 25.15 -6.78
N VAL A 380 9.67 26.08 -7.13
CA VAL A 380 9.70 27.42 -6.54
C VAL A 380 8.60 28.29 -7.15
N VAL A 381 8.47 28.32 -8.48
CA VAL A 381 7.47 29.14 -9.18
C VAL A 381 6.05 28.72 -8.84
N ASP A 382 5.75 27.41 -8.82
CA ASP A 382 4.42 26.89 -8.49
C ASP A 382 3.99 27.33 -7.07
N GLY A 383 4.92 27.33 -6.11
CA GLY A 383 4.67 27.81 -4.74
C GLY A 383 4.36 29.32 -4.66
N PHE A 384 4.84 30.12 -5.61
CA PHE A 384 4.51 31.55 -5.70
C PHE A 384 3.22 31.83 -6.48
N SER A 385 2.94 31.06 -7.55
CA SER A 385 1.78 31.28 -8.43
C SER A 385 0.42 31.11 -7.75
N TYR A 386 0.34 30.32 -6.66
CA TYR A 386 -0.92 30.02 -5.98
C TYR A 386 -0.94 30.41 -4.49
N LYS A 387 0.05 31.17 -4.02
CA LYS A 387 0.25 31.45 -2.59
C LYS A 387 -0.98 32.05 -1.91
N ASP A 388 -1.74 32.88 -2.64
CA ASP A 388 -2.92 33.57 -2.13
C ASP A 388 -4.25 32.99 -2.66
N ALA A 389 -4.23 31.89 -3.43
CA ALA A 389 -5.42 31.33 -4.07
C ALA A 389 -6.48 30.93 -3.05
N VAL A 390 -6.09 30.20 -2.00
CA VAL A 390 -7.02 29.79 -0.93
C VAL A 390 -7.55 31.01 -0.18
N SER A 391 -6.66 31.96 0.17
CA SER A 391 -7.06 33.22 0.83
C SER A 391 -8.01 34.08 -0.02
N ARG A 392 -7.93 34.01 -1.35
CA ARG A 392 -8.76 34.78 -2.28
C ARG A 392 -10.14 34.17 -2.51
N TYR A 393 -10.22 32.85 -2.73
CA TYR A 393 -11.47 32.19 -3.12
C TYR A 393 -12.16 31.45 -1.96
N ALA A 394 -11.48 31.31 -0.83
CA ALA A 394 -12.01 30.81 0.42
C ALA A 394 -11.41 31.61 1.61
N PRO A 395 -11.60 32.94 1.67
CA PRO A 395 -11.09 33.80 2.74
C PRO A 395 -11.58 33.38 4.13
N GLU A 396 -12.72 32.69 4.20
CA GLU A 396 -13.27 32.08 5.39
C GLU A 396 -12.48 30.85 5.88
N MET A 397 -11.41 30.44 5.19
CA MET A 397 -10.62 29.25 5.49
C MET A 397 -9.11 29.56 5.67
N PRO A 398 -8.36 28.80 6.51
CA PRO A 398 -7.04 29.19 7.00
C PRO A 398 -5.93 28.90 5.98
N PHE A 399 -4.72 29.45 6.23
CA PHE A 399 -3.47 29.32 5.46
C PHE A 399 -3.07 27.89 5.03
N LEU A 400 -3.80 27.31 4.08
CA LEU A 400 -3.46 26.10 3.36
C LEU A 400 -2.98 26.50 1.97
N THR A 401 -1.84 25.96 1.54
CA THR A 401 -1.40 26.12 0.15
C THR A 401 -2.16 25.13 -0.74
N ILE A 402 -2.23 25.42 -2.03
CA ILE A 402 -2.80 24.50 -3.02
C ILE A 402 -2.09 23.13 -2.96
N ASP A 403 -0.77 23.09 -2.79
CA ASP A 403 -0.02 21.83 -2.67
C ASP A 403 -0.47 20.97 -1.47
N MET A 404 -0.82 21.61 -0.35
CA MET A 404 -1.38 20.90 0.81
C MET A 404 -2.76 20.33 0.53
N LEU A 405 -3.57 20.99 -0.31
CA LEU A 405 -4.86 20.45 -0.75
C LEU A 405 -4.65 19.28 -1.70
N VAL A 406 -3.84 19.46 -2.75
CA VAL A 406 -3.53 18.42 -3.76
C VAL A 406 -3.05 17.12 -3.12
N ALA A 407 -2.19 17.20 -2.09
CA ALA A 407 -1.69 16.03 -1.36
C ALA A 407 -2.79 15.22 -0.63
N ARG A 408 -4.01 15.73 -0.50
CA ARG A 408 -5.17 15.07 0.12
C ARG A 408 -6.03 14.26 -0.87
N ALA A 409 -5.67 14.22 -2.15
CA ALA A 409 -6.41 13.44 -3.13
C ALA A 409 -6.47 11.95 -2.73
N GLU A 410 -7.68 11.38 -2.76
CA GLU A 410 -7.95 9.99 -2.37
C GLU A 410 -7.28 9.01 -3.35
N ILE A 411 -7.32 9.35 -4.64
CA ILE A 411 -6.79 8.50 -5.71
C ILE A 411 -6.32 9.34 -6.90
N TRP A 412 -5.27 8.87 -7.55
CA TRP A 412 -4.70 9.46 -8.75
C TRP A 412 -4.84 8.47 -9.90
N LEU A 413 -5.70 8.78 -10.86
CA LEU A 413 -5.94 8.01 -12.07
C LEU A 413 -5.07 8.59 -13.21
N VAL A 414 -3.96 7.94 -13.50
CA VAL A 414 -3.00 8.42 -14.51
C VAL A 414 -3.23 7.68 -15.80
N THR A 415 -3.55 8.38 -16.89
CA THR A 415 -3.93 7.77 -18.18
C THR A 415 -2.73 7.28 -19.01
N THR A 416 -1.80 6.56 -18.37
CA THR A 416 -0.61 5.96 -18.99
C THR A 416 -0.55 4.46 -18.69
N GLU A 417 0.30 3.72 -19.39
CA GLU A 417 0.57 2.30 -19.13
C GLU A 417 2.01 2.07 -18.68
N HIS A 418 2.18 1.15 -17.73
CA HIS A 418 3.50 0.76 -17.21
C HIS A 418 4.46 0.21 -18.28
N ILE A 419 3.93 -0.35 -19.37
CA ILE A 419 4.72 -0.89 -20.49
C ILE A 419 5.24 0.24 -21.40
N LEU A 420 4.51 1.35 -21.48
CA LEU A 420 4.82 2.46 -22.38
C LEU A 420 5.57 3.59 -21.68
N ASP A 421 5.57 3.62 -20.35
CA ASP A 421 6.16 4.68 -19.55
C ASP A 421 7.48 4.29 -18.86
N TYR A 422 8.26 5.30 -18.48
CA TYR A 422 9.50 5.05 -17.75
C TYR A 422 9.19 4.67 -16.29
N PRO A 423 10.01 3.80 -15.65
CA PRO A 423 9.87 3.51 -14.23
C PRO A 423 10.01 4.79 -13.40
N ARG A 424 8.98 5.11 -12.61
CA ARG A 424 8.98 6.23 -11.66
C ARG A 424 8.32 5.82 -10.36
N PRO A 425 8.73 6.40 -9.21
CA PRO A 425 8.10 6.08 -7.95
C PRO A 425 6.63 6.55 -7.93
N SER A 426 5.78 5.76 -7.28
CA SER A 426 4.35 6.05 -7.14
C SER A 426 3.83 5.59 -5.78
N MET A 427 2.87 6.33 -5.22
CA MET A 427 2.18 5.91 -4.01
C MET A 427 1.12 4.83 -4.31
N PRO A 428 0.70 4.01 -3.33
CA PRO A 428 -0.32 2.97 -3.53
C PRO A 428 -1.67 3.47 -4.06
N ASN A 429 -2.01 4.75 -3.83
CA ASN A 429 -3.22 5.41 -4.33
C ASN A 429 -3.07 5.95 -5.76
N VAL A 430 -1.96 5.67 -6.46
CA VAL A 430 -1.80 5.94 -7.89
C VAL A 430 -2.21 4.69 -8.68
N LYS A 431 -3.10 4.86 -9.66
CA LYS A 431 -3.52 3.83 -10.59
C LYS A 431 -3.27 4.29 -12.01
N LEU A 432 -2.49 3.49 -12.73
CA LEU A 432 -2.27 3.67 -14.15
C LEU A 432 -3.48 3.06 -14.89
N ILE A 433 -4.19 3.88 -15.65
CA ILE A 433 -5.39 3.51 -16.42
C ILE A 433 -5.22 3.95 -17.87
N GLY A 434 -4.21 3.43 -18.56
CA GLY A 434 -3.99 3.74 -19.96
C GLY A 434 -5.12 3.26 -20.87
N GLY A 435 -5.17 3.77 -22.11
CA GLY A 435 -6.19 3.37 -23.08
C GLY A 435 -7.61 3.88 -22.80
N THR A 436 -7.80 4.83 -21.87
CA THR A 436 -9.12 5.42 -21.58
C THR A 436 -9.74 6.17 -22.76
N ALA A 437 -8.93 6.61 -23.71
CA ALA A 437 -9.38 7.25 -24.95
C ALA A 437 -9.59 6.25 -26.12
N THR A 438 -9.25 4.97 -25.95
CA THR A 438 -9.33 3.95 -27.00
C THR A 438 -10.50 3.01 -26.77
N GLY A 439 -11.11 2.53 -27.86
CA GLY A 439 -12.22 1.58 -27.82
C GLY A 439 -12.38 0.84 -29.14
N PRO A 440 -13.26 -0.18 -29.21
CA PRO A 440 -13.56 -0.88 -30.45
C PRO A 440 -14.00 0.13 -31.52
N GLY A 441 -13.47 -0.01 -32.74
CA GLY A 441 -13.85 0.85 -33.86
C GLY A 441 -15.37 0.79 -34.11
N LYS A 442 -16.03 1.94 -34.10
CA LYS A 442 -17.43 2.09 -34.49
C LYS A 442 -17.55 2.10 -36.03
N PRO A 443 -18.74 1.82 -36.59
CA PRO A 443 -18.97 1.98 -38.03
C PRO A 443 -18.64 3.40 -38.51
N LEU A 444 -17.80 3.50 -39.54
CA LEU A 444 -17.38 4.79 -40.10
C LEU A 444 -18.56 5.53 -40.77
N PRO A 445 -18.62 6.87 -40.68
CA PRO A 445 -19.57 7.67 -41.46
C PRO A 445 -19.42 7.41 -42.96
N PRO A 446 -20.49 7.55 -43.77
CA PRO A 446 -20.51 7.11 -45.16
C PRO A 446 -19.30 7.57 -46.00
N GLN A 447 -18.91 8.85 -45.87
CA GLN A 447 -17.78 9.42 -46.62
C GLN A 447 -16.43 8.77 -46.28
N PHE A 448 -16.21 8.44 -45.01
CA PHE A 448 -14.98 7.80 -44.57
C PHE A 448 -15.02 6.32 -44.89
N LYS A 449 -16.17 5.67 -44.69
CA LYS A 449 -16.37 4.26 -45.02
C LYS A 449 -16.08 4.00 -46.50
N SER A 450 -16.71 4.73 -47.42
CA SER A 450 -16.48 4.55 -48.86
C SER A 450 -15.03 4.80 -49.26
N PHE A 451 -14.38 5.81 -48.65
CA PHE A 451 -12.99 6.14 -48.94
C PHE A 451 -12.02 5.06 -48.45
N MET A 452 -12.23 4.55 -47.24
CA MET A 452 -11.43 3.50 -46.63
C MET A 452 -11.62 2.15 -47.33
N ASP A 453 -12.86 1.80 -47.70
CA ASP A 453 -13.20 0.54 -48.40
C ASP A 453 -12.59 0.50 -49.82
N ASP A 454 -12.59 1.62 -50.54
CA ASP A 454 -11.99 1.73 -51.88
C ASP A 454 -10.44 1.70 -51.85
N ALA A 455 -9.83 1.95 -50.70
CA ALA A 455 -8.38 2.03 -50.54
C ALA A 455 -7.72 0.64 -50.39
N LYS A 456 -7.74 -0.19 -51.44
CA LYS A 456 -7.15 -1.55 -51.43
C LYS A 456 -5.66 -1.59 -51.07
N GLY A 457 -4.91 -0.54 -51.40
CA GLY A 457 -3.49 -0.39 -51.05
C GLY A 457 -3.24 0.03 -49.59
N GLY A 458 -4.28 0.45 -48.88
CA GLY A 458 -4.23 1.00 -47.53
C GLY A 458 -4.24 2.54 -47.48
N VAL A 459 -4.40 3.05 -46.26
CA VAL A 459 -4.60 4.48 -45.96
C VAL A 459 -3.59 4.99 -44.95
N VAL A 460 -3.06 6.17 -45.22
CA VAL A 460 -2.27 6.98 -44.27
C VAL A 460 -3.21 7.98 -43.61
N ILE A 461 -3.25 8.02 -42.30
CA ILE A 461 -4.00 9.02 -41.53
C ILE A 461 -3.01 10.07 -41.06
N VAL A 462 -3.34 11.35 -41.27
CA VAL A 462 -2.53 12.49 -40.82
C VAL A 462 -3.39 13.36 -39.90
N SER A 463 -2.94 13.57 -38.67
CA SER A 463 -3.57 14.50 -37.73
C SER A 463 -2.57 15.05 -36.73
N PHE A 464 -2.51 16.37 -36.58
CA PHE A 464 -1.62 17.05 -35.63
C PHE A 464 -2.34 17.46 -34.33
N GLY A 465 -3.32 16.66 -33.91
CA GLY A 465 -4.04 16.85 -32.64
C GLY A 465 -4.98 18.04 -32.58
N SER A 466 -5.55 18.28 -31.40
CA SER A 466 -6.60 19.28 -31.22
C SER A 466 -6.10 20.72 -31.35
N TYR A 467 -4.84 20.98 -30.97
CA TYR A 467 -4.25 22.32 -31.02
C TYR A 467 -3.78 22.70 -32.43
N VAL A 468 -3.50 21.76 -33.32
CA VAL A 468 -3.12 22.07 -34.71
C VAL A 468 -4.16 21.49 -35.67
N LEU A 469 -5.23 22.26 -35.90
CA LEU A 469 -6.24 21.91 -36.90
C LEU A 469 -5.63 21.83 -38.30
N SER A 470 -4.76 22.77 -38.66
CA SER A 470 -3.96 22.74 -39.88
C SER A 470 -2.68 23.54 -39.66
N PRO A 471 -1.51 23.01 -40.07
CA PRO A 471 -0.31 23.83 -40.19
C PRO A 471 -0.58 25.05 -41.09
N PRO A 472 0.27 26.09 -41.02
CA PRO A 472 0.23 27.21 -41.96
C PRO A 472 0.11 26.73 -43.40
N GLU A 473 -0.66 27.44 -44.22
CA GLU A 473 -0.99 27.02 -45.59
C GLU A 473 0.23 26.57 -46.41
N PRO A 474 1.40 27.25 -46.39
CA PRO A 474 2.59 26.78 -47.12
C PRO A 474 3.09 25.39 -46.68
N ILE A 475 2.97 25.07 -45.39
CA ILE A 475 3.35 23.77 -44.82
C ILE A 475 2.29 22.73 -45.17
N THR A 476 1.01 23.08 -45.03
CA THR A 476 -0.09 22.21 -45.39
C THR A 476 -0.02 21.81 -46.87
N GLN A 477 0.28 22.74 -47.78
CA GLN A 477 0.46 22.43 -49.21
C GLN A 477 1.65 21.50 -49.47
N LYS A 478 2.78 21.68 -48.76
CA LYS A 478 3.90 20.73 -48.84
C LYS A 478 3.50 19.32 -48.40
N ILE A 479 2.73 19.21 -47.31
CA ILE A 479 2.21 17.91 -46.84
C ILE A 479 1.28 17.32 -47.90
N MET A 480 0.33 18.08 -48.45
CA MET A 480 -0.57 17.62 -49.52
C MET A 480 0.19 17.12 -50.74
N ASN A 481 1.25 17.81 -51.16
CA ASN A 481 2.09 17.40 -52.28
C ASN A 481 2.77 16.06 -52.01
N VAL A 482 3.31 15.85 -50.82
CA VAL A 482 3.90 14.55 -50.44
C VAL A 482 2.83 13.45 -50.44
N LEU A 483 1.67 13.69 -49.81
CA LEU A 483 0.58 12.71 -49.73
C LEU A 483 0.03 12.33 -51.11
N LYS A 484 0.08 13.25 -52.08
CA LYS A 484 -0.35 13.01 -53.46
C LYS A 484 0.50 11.95 -54.15
N ASP A 485 1.80 11.97 -53.91
CA ASP A 485 2.79 11.10 -54.57
C ASP A 485 2.94 9.74 -53.86
N LEU A 486 2.41 9.59 -52.63
CA LEU A 486 2.40 8.31 -51.94
C LEU A 486 1.57 7.26 -52.69
N PRO A 487 1.93 5.97 -52.64
CA PRO A 487 1.13 4.90 -53.24
C PRO A 487 -0.21 4.68 -52.51
N PHE A 488 -0.32 5.15 -51.26
CA PHE A 488 -1.50 4.99 -50.40
C PHE A 488 -2.52 6.11 -50.61
N LYS A 489 -3.79 5.88 -50.25
CA LYS A 489 -4.72 6.99 -50.04
C LYS A 489 -4.43 7.68 -48.71
N SER A 490 -4.90 8.90 -48.53
CA SER A 490 -4.67 9.63 -47.29
C SER A 490 -5.94 10.28 -46.75
N VAL A 491 -6.13 10.20 -45.43
CA VAL A 491 -7.10 11.03 -44.70
C VAL A 491 -6.30 12.05 -43.91
N PHE A 492 -6.48 13.33 -44.19
CA PHE A 492 -5.77 14.40 -43.51
C PHE A 492 -6.77 15.31 -42.79
N ARG A 493 -6.67 15.39 -41.46
CA ARG A 493 -7.43 16.38 -40.70
C ARG A 493 -6.90 17.78 -41.03
N SER A 494 -7.65 18.53 -41.82
CA SER A 494 -7.30 19.89 -42.25
C SER A 494 -8.54 20.69 -42.65
N ASN A 495 -8.50 22.01 -42.46
CA ASN A 495 -9.49 22.95 -43.01
C ASN A 495 -9.20 23.35 -44.46
N ILE A 496 -8.03 23.01 -44.99
CA ILE A 496 -7.64 23.27 -46.37
C ILE A 496 -8.14 22.11 -47.23
N SER A 497 -8.90 22.44 -48.28
CA SER A 497 -9.48 21.45 -49.18
C SER A 497 -8.41 20.77 -50.02
N SER A 498 -8.51 19.46 -50.17
CA SER A 498 -7.62 18.69 -51.03
C SER A 498 -7.83 19.02 -52.53
N PRO A 499 -6.74 19.20 -53.30
CA PRO A 499 -6.81 19.33 -54.75
C PRO A 499 -7.17 18.02 -55.47
N ASN A 500 -7.13 16.87 -54.79
CA ASN A 500 -7.53 15.57 -55.32
C ASN A 500 -8.26 14.76 -54.24
N SER A 501 -9.55 15.03 -54.07
CA SER A 501 -10.40 14.40 -53.05
C SER A 501 -10.54 12.87 -53.17
N LYS A 502 -10.25 12.30 -54.35
CA LYS A 502 -10.22 10.83 -54.55
C LYS A 502 -8.97 10.17 -53.94
N LYS A 503 -7.87 10.93 -53.83
CA LYS A 503 -6.58 10.47 -53.30
C LYS A 503 -6.36 10.90 -51.85
N ILE A 504 -6.71 12.14 -51.52
CA ILE A 504 -6.54 12.75 -50.21
C ILE A 504 -7.89 13.29 -49.75
N LEU A 505 -8.47 12.68 -48.71
CA LEU A 505 -9.70 13.15 -48.08
C LEU A 505 -9.34 14.12 -46.95
N THR A 506 -9.85 15.35 -47.03
CA THR A 506 -9.63 16.40 -46.03
C THR A 506 -10.89 16.69 -45.26
N SER A 507 -10.78 16.84 -43.94
CA SER A 507 -11.89 17.28 -43.10
C SER A 507 -11.36 17.98 -41.84
N SER A 508 -12.10 18.97 -41.34
CA SER A 508 -11.78 19.65 -40.07
C SER A 508 -11.91 18.73 -38.86
N TRP A 509 -12.66 17.63 -38.99
CA TRP A 509 -12.83 16.60 -37.98
C TRP A 509 -12.80 15.21 -38.61
N ILE A 510 -12.18 14.25 -37.91
CA ILE A 510 -12.12 12.85 -38.36
C ILE A 510 -12.48 11.91 -37.20
N PRO A 511 -13.16 10.78 -37.46
CA PRO A 511 -13.41 9.75 -36.43
C PRO A 511 -12.12 8.95 -36.17
N GLN A 512 -11.15 9.58 -35.50
CA GLN A 512 -9.77 9.11 -35.41
C GLN A 512 -9.65 7.67 -34.87
N ASN A 513 -10.31 7.35 -33.76
CA ASN A 513 -10.29 5.99 -33.19
C ASN A 513 -10.78 4.94 -34.20
N ASP A 514 -11.88 5.24 -34.90
CA ASP A 514 -12.52 4.31 -35.83
C ASP A 514 -11.71 4.15 -37.12
N LEU A 515 -11.09 5.23 -37.59
CA LEU A 515 -10.14 5.19 -38.71
C LEU A 515 -8.89 4.38 -38.34
N LEU A 516 -8.33 4.58 -37.15
CA LEU A 516 -7.15 3.83 -36.68
C LEU A 516 -7.47 2.34 -36.46
N ALA A 517 -8.69 2.01 -36.02
CA ALA A 517 -9.16 0.64 -35.87
C ALA A 517 -9.48 -0.06 -37.21
N HIS A 518 -9.58 0.68 -38.31
CA HIS A 518 -9.93 0.11 -39.62
C HIS A 518 -8.78 -0.72 -40.21
N PRO A 519 -9.03 -1.92 -40.77
CA PRO A 519 -7.98 -2.82 -41.26
C PRO A 519 -7.13 -2.25 -42.41
N ASN A 520 -7.67 -1.30 -43.18
CA ASN A 520 -6.93 -0.63 -44.26
C ASN A 520 -5.98 0.48 -43.77
N THR A 521 -5.97 0.84 -42.49
CA THR A 521 -5.03 1.84 -41.96
C THR A 521 -3.63 1.25 -41.87
N ARG A 522 -2.65 1.93 -42.47
CA ARG A 522 -1.25 1.47 -42.52
C ARG A 522 -0.32 2.31 -41.65
N VAL A 523 -0.54 3.61 -41.64
CA VAL A 523 0.33 4.58 -40.97
C VAL A 523 -0.53 5.68 -40.36
N PHE A 524 -0.18 6.10 -39.15
CA PHE A 524 -0.69 7.30 -38.52
C PHE A 524 0.46 8.30 -38.33
N VAL A 525 0.34 9.45 -38.98
CA VAL A 525 1.26 10.58 -38.84
C VAL A 525 0.64 11.55 -37.84
N SER A 526 1.32 11.73 -36.72
CA SER A 526 0.89 12.56 -35.59
C SER A 526 1.99 13.52 -35.16
N HIS A 527 1.61 14.61 -34.48
CA HIS A 527 2.53 15.55 -33.80
C HIS A 527 3.04 15.02 -32.45
N CYS A 528 2.62 13.81 -32.04
CA CYS A 528 3.08 13.13 -30.82
C CYS A 528 2.83 13.90 -29.51
N GLU A 529 1.59 14.36 -29.29
CA GLU A 529 1.14 14.73 -27.93
C GLU A 529 0.89 13.47 -27.11
N ASP A 530 1.73 13.20 -26.08
CA ASP A 530 1.63 12.32 -24.89
C ASP A 530 0.83 10.99 -24.95
N GLN A 531 0.33 10.61 -26.13
CA GLN A 531 -0.25 9.33 -26.48
C GLN A 531 0.82 8.59 -27.24
N LYS A 532 1.75 8.01 -26.48
CA LYS A 532 2.62 6.96 -26.99
C LYS A 532 1.72 5.93 -27.67
N CYS A 533 1.87 5.79 -29.00
CA CYS A 533 1.02 4.95 -29.83
C CYS A 533 0.87 3.56 -29.22
N ILE A 534 -0.33 3.26 -28.71
CA ILE A 534 -0.70 1.91 -28.31
C ILE A 534 -0.87 1.11 -29.60
N LYS A 535 0.14 0.31 -29.95
CA LYS A 535 -0.04 -0.75 -30.95
C LYS A 535 -0.77 -1.91 -30.29
N ASP A 536 -1.99 -2.16 -30.74
CA ASP A 536 -2.74 -3.42 -30.67
C ASP A 536 -2.32 -4.43 -29.59
N LEU A 537 -2.86 -4.25 -28.38
CA LEU A 537 -3.12 -5.39 -27.50
C LEU A 537 -4.46 -6.02 -27.95
N LYS A 538 -4.37 -6.95 -28.91
CA LYS A 538 -5.54 -7.57 -29.57
C LYS A 538 -6.59 -8.05 -28.57
N MET A 539 -7.86 -7.82 -28.90
CA MET A 539 -9.08 -8.38 -28.27
C MET A 539 -9.03 -9.88 -27.93
N ARG A 540 -8.14 -10.66 -28.57
CA ARG A 540 -7.84 -12.04 -28.19
C ARG A 540 -7.38 -12.15 -26.73
N GLN A 541 -6.59 -11.20 -26.25
CA GLN A 541 -6.16 -11.17 -24.84
C GLN A 541 -7.32 -10.83 -23.92
N LEU A 542 -8.17 -9.85 -24.22
CA LEU A 542 -9.31 -9.53 -23.36
C LEU A 542 -10.33 -10.67 -23.29
N LEU A 543 -10.59 -11.36 -24.42
CA LEU A 543 -11.45 -12.55 -24.43
C LEU A 543 -10.77 -13.71 -23.68
N LEU A 544 -9.46 -13.91 -23.82
CA LEU A 544 -8.68 -14.85 -23.01
C LEU A 544 -8.69 -14.50 -21.53
N TRP A 545 -8.59 -13.23 -21.15
CA TRP A 545 -8.66 -12.76 -19.76
C TRP A 545 -10.06 -12.91 -19.19
N THR A 546 -11.10 -12.65 -19.97
CA THR A 546 -12.50 -12.80 -19.53
C THR A 546 -12.85 -14.29 -19.42
N VAL A 547 -12.40 -15.12 -20.37
CA VAL A 547 -12.54 -16.59 -20.32
C VAL A 547 -11.70 -17.15 -19.17
N CYS A 548 -10.48 -16.66 -18.93
CA CYS A 548 -9.66 -17.05 -17.78
C CYS A 548 -10.29 -16.58 -16.46
N LEU A 549 -10.86 -15.38 -16.35
CA LEU A 549 -11.51 -14.86 -15.15
C LEU A 549 -12.83 -15.56 -14.83
N VAL A 550 -13.57 -16.02 -15.86
CA VAL A 550 -14.80 -16.81 -15.72
C VAL A 550 -14.51 -18.30 -15.47
N LEU A 551 -13.39 -18.83 -16.00
CA LEU A 551 -12.95 -20.21 -15.76
C LEU A 551 -12.06 -20.37 -14.52
N LEU A 552 -11.48 -19.28 -13.98
CA LEU A 552 -10.63 -19.30 -12.78
C LEU A 552 -11.33 -19.91 -11.57
N PRO A 553 -12.63 -19.64 -11.28
CA PRO A 553 -13.35 -20.33 -10.21
C PRO A 553 -13.68 -21.80 -10.52
N LEU A 554 -13.70 -22.18 -11.81
CA LEU A 554 -14.05 -23.53 -12.27
C LEU A 554 -12.85 -24.47 -12.42
N CYS A 555 -11.62 -23.93 -12.36
CA CYS A 555 -10.38 -24.66 -12.65
C CYS A 555 -9.31 -24.62 -11.54
N VAL A 556 -9.59 -24.16 -10.31
CA VAL A 556 -8.63 -24.28 -9.20
C VAL A 556 -8.61 -25.72 -8.66
N GLY A 557 -8.10 -26.65 -9.47
CA GLY A 557 -7.46 -27.83 -8.92
C GLY A 557 -6.19 -27.39 -8.19
N GLY A 558 -5.91 -28.02 -7.04
CA GLY A 558 -4.69 -27.78 -6.29
C GLY A 558 -3.45 -27.88 -7.17
N LYS A 559 -2.64 -26.81 -7.22
CA LYS A 559 -1.33 -26.82 -7.88
C LYS A 559 -0.29 -27.53 -7.03
N ARG A 560 0.68 -28.17 -7.69
CA ARG A 560 1.79 -28.84 -7.04
C ARG A 560 2.98 -27.90 -6.85
N VAL A 561 3.26 -27.53 -5.61
CA VAL A 561 4.29 -26.53 -5.28
C VAL A 561 5.40 -27.18 -4.47
N VAL A 562 6.64 -27.06 -4.92
CA VAL A 562 7.82 -27.61 -4.22
C VAL A 562 8.62 -26.47 -3.61
N PHE A 563 8.67 -26.42 -2.28
CA PHE A 563 9.49 -25.49 -1.50
C PHE A 563 10.88 -26.08 -1.29
N MET A 564 11.90 -25.28 -1.61
CA MET A 564 13.31 -25.62 -1.49
C MET A 564 14.03 -24.56 -0.64
N PRO A 565 13.86 -24.62 0.69
CA PRO A 565 14.58 -23.74 1.61
C PRO A 565 16.09 -24.03 1.62
N SER A 566 16.88 -23.05 2.06
CA SER A 566 18.28 -23.29 2.42
C SER A 566 18.38 -24.22 3.64
N PRO A 567 19.51 -24.92 3.84
CA PRO A 567 19.67 -25.97 4.84
C PRO A 567 19.84 -25.44 6.28
N PHE A 568 19.17 -24.34 6.61
CA PHE A 568 19.17 -23.73 7.95
C PHE A 568 17.80 -23.89 8.61
N THR A 569 17.77 -24.18 9.91
CA THR A 569 16.51 -24.39 10.65
C THR A 569 15.62 -23.14 10.59
N SER A 570 16.22 -21.96 10.72
CA SER A 570 15.52 -20.68 10.60
C SER A 570 14.90 -20.47 9.23
N HIS A 571 15.59 -20.88 8.15
CA HIS A 571 15.09 -20.71 6.80
C HIS A 571 13.98 -21.68 6.44
N THR A 572 14.16 -22.93 6.83
CA THR A 572 13.15 -23.97 6.66
C THR A 572 11.85 -23.63 7.40
N ASN A 573 11.93 -22.98 8.56
CA ASN A 573 10.76 -22.61 9.36
C ASN A 573 9.77 -21.68 8.62
N TYR A 574 10.26 -20.59 8.03
CA TYR A 574 9.36 -19.66 7.35
C TYR A 574 8.85 -20.20 6.01
N HIS A 575 9.65 -20.98 5.29
CA HIS A 575 9.17 -21.75 4.14
C HIS A 575 8.05 -22.71 4.55
N THR A 576 8.19 -23.40 5.69
CA THR A 576 7.16 -24.29 6.23
C THR A 576 5.85 -23.56 6.48
N ASN A 577 5.88 -22.36 7.07
CA ASN A 577 4.67 -21.61 7.37
C ASN A 577 3.95 -21.10 6.11
N VAL A 578 4.70 -20.63 5.11
CA VAL A 578 4.14 -20.23 3.82
C VAL A 578 3.58 -21.46 3.08
N ALA A 579 4.32 -22.56 3.07
CA ALA A 579 3.89 -23.85 2.50
C ALA A 579 2.57 -24.33 3.10
N ARG A 580 2.40 -24.26 4.43
CA ARG A 580 1.15 -24.63 5.11
C ARG A 580 -0.02 -23.72 4.73
N THR A 581 0.26 -22.45 4.50
CA THR A 581 -0.77 -21.50 4.07
C THR A 581 -1.27 -21.85 2.67
N LEU A 582 -0.38 -22.21 1.74
CA LEU A 582 -0.76 -22.71 0.41
C LEU A 582 -1.49 -24.05 0.50
N ALA A 583 -1.04 -24.98 1.35
CA ALA A 583 -1.72 -26.25 1.54
C ALA A 583 -3.17 -26.07 2.03
N ARG A 584 -3.41 -25.13 2.96
CA ARG A 584 -4.75 -24.75 3.43
C ARG A 584 -5.64 -24.14 2.34
N GLN A 585 -5.04 -23.56 1.30
CA GLN A 585 -5.75 -23.04 0.13
C GLN A 585 -6.02 -24.11 -0.94
N GLY A 586 -5.69 -25.38 -0.66
CA GLY A 586 -5.97 -26.51 -1.54
C GLY A 586 -4.83 -26.90 -2.46
N HIS A 587 -3.63 -26.30 -2.32
CA HIS A 587 -2.44 -26.71 -3.07
C HIS A 587 -1.83 -28.00 -2.50
N GLU A 588 -1.23 -28.82 -3.36
CA GLU A 588 -0.42 -29.95 -2.94
C GLU A 588 1.02 -29.45 -2.76
N VAL A 589 1.54 -29.51 -1.54
CA VAL A 589 2.79 -28.82 -1.19
C VAL A 589 3.83 -29.82 -0.68
N TRP A 590 5.00 -29.79 -1.31
CA TRP A 590 6.18 -30.54 -0.89
C TRP A 590 7.23 -29.59 -0.33
N LEU A 591 7.89 -30.01 0.74
CA LEU A 591 8.95 -29.25 1.40
C LEU A 591 10.22 -30.10 1.43
N THR A 592 11.28 -29.65 0.77
CA THR A 592 12.58 -30.34 0.85
C THR A 592 13.27 -30.00 2.17
N MET A 593 13.81 -30.99 2.86
CA MET A 593 14.41 -30.80 4.17
C MET A 593 15.61 -31.74 4.36
N PRO A 594 16.74 -31.28 4.93
CA PRO A 594 17.85 -32.17 5.23
C PRO A 594 17.51 -33.08 6.42
N ASP A 595 18.08 -34.27 6.41
CA ASP A 595 17.91 -35.33 7.43
C ASP A 595 18.07 -34.83 8.87
N TYR A 596 19.06 -33.99 9.15
CA TYR A 596 19.28 -33.47 10.51
C TYR A 596 18.18 -32.51 11.00
N ILE A 597 17.48 -31.77 10.13
CA ILE A 597 16.34 -30.93 10.54
C ILE A 597 15.11 -31.81 10.78
N VAL A 598 14.88 -32.81 9.93
CA VAL A 598 13.81 -33.81 10.11
C VAL A 598 13.97 -34.52 11.46
N ASN A 599 15.18 -34.99 11.75
CA ASN A 599 15.49 -35.73 12.99
C ASN A 599 15.31 -34.89 14.26
N ARG A 600 15.55 -33.57 14.19
CA ARG A 600 15.34 -32.66 15.33
C ARG A 600 13.86 -32.48 15.72
N ARG A 601 12.93 -32.70 14.79
CA ARG A 601 11.47 -32.55 15.00
C ARG A 601 11.06 -31.20 15.62
N VAL A 602 11.76 -30.13 15.24
CA VAL A 602 11.52 -28.77 15.76
C VAL A 602 10.50 -27.97 14.93
N LEU A 603 10.14 -28.45 13.74
CA LEU A 603 9.22 -27.79 12.82
C LEU A 603 7.87 -28.53 12.75
N ASP A 604 6.79 -27.76 12.67
CA ASP A 604 5.43 -28.29 12.51
C ASP A 604 5.11 -28.48 11.02
N THR A 605 5.38 -29.68 10.51
CA THR A 605 5.15 -30.09 9.11
C THR A 605 3.77 -30.72 8.90
N THR A 606 2.81 -30.52 9.82
CA THR A 606 1.47 -31.10 9.71
C THR A 606 0.79 -30.69 8.39
N ASN A 607 0.26 -31.68 7.67
CA ASN A 607 -0.37 -31.54 6.34
C ASN A 607 0.58 -31.08 5.22
N LEU A 608 1.89 -31.29 5.37
CA LEU A 608 2.88 -31.14 4.31
C LEU A 608 3.55 -32.48 3.99
N THR A 609 3.92 -32.67 2.72
CA THR A 609 4.75 -33.81 2.31
C THR A 609 6.22 -33.40 2.36
N VAL A 610 7.03 -34.05 3.20
CA VAL A 610 8.46 -33.74 3.34
C VAL A 610 9.27 -34.59 2.38
N ILE A 611 10.14 -33.97 1.58
CA ILE A 611 11.15 -34.65 0.76
C ILE A 611 12.48 -34.56 1.52
N GLU A 612 12.79 -35.62 2.26
CA GLU A 612 14.05 -35.71 2.98
C GLU A 612 15.20 -35.96 2.01
N TYR A 613 16.31 -35.22 2.18
CA TYR A 613 17.56 -35.49 1.50
C TYR A 613 18.69 -35.69 2.50
N GLN A 614 19.55 -36.67 2.21
CA GLN A 614 20.69 -37.00 3.06
C GLN A 614 21.83 -36.02 2.83
N THR A 615 22.41 -35.53 3.93
CA THR A 615 23.58 -34.65 3.89
C THR A 615 24.80 -35.37 4.46
N LEU A 616 25.96 -35.20 3.82
CA LEU A 616 27.22 -35.78 4.32
C LEU A 616 27.65 -35.17 5.66
N ARG A 617 27.26 -33.91 5.90
CA ARG A 617 27.59 -33.13 7.09
C ARG A 617 26.42 -32.21 7.42
N ASN A 618 26.26 -31.91 8.70
CA ASN A 618 25.33 -30.90 9.14
C ASN A 618 25.85 -29.50 8.74
N PHE A 619 25.32 -28.97 7.64
CA PHE A 619 25.72 -27.66 7.09
C PHE A 619 25.44 -26.51 8.08
N GLU A 620 24.37 -26.62 8.86
CA GLU A 620 24.08 -25.64 9.91
C GLU A 620 25.15 -25.68 10.99
N GLU A 621 25.59 -26.86 11.44
CA GLU A 621 26.69 -26.99 12.41
C GLU A 621 28.02 -26.46 11.86
N MET A 622 28.37 -26.79 10.60
CA MET A 622 29.56 -26.25 9.94
C MET A 622 29.56 -24.72 9.91
N PHE A 623 28.41 -24.12 9.61
CA PHE A 623 28.24 -22.67 9.67
C PHE A 623 28.40 -22.15 11.10
N THR A 624 27.74 -22.78 12.08
CA THR A 624 27.83 -22.36 13.49
C THR A 624 29.19 -22.60 14.13
N ALA A 625 30.04 -23.48 13.58
CA ALA A 625 31.40 -23.68 14.06
C ALA A 625 32.36 -22.60 13.56
N ALA A 626 32.13 -22.06 12.36
CA ALA A 626 32.99 -21.05 11.77
C ALA A 626 32.77 -19.64 12.37
N PHE A 627 31.53 -19.29 12.73
CA PHE A 627 31.14 -17.90 12.98
C PHE A 627 31.40 -17.36 14.40
N PRO A 628 31.01 -18.06 15.49
CA PRO A 628 31.09 -17.52 16.85
C PRO A 628 32.53 -17.22 17.26
N ASP A 629 33.46 -18.12 16.95
CA ASP A 629 34.87 -17.93 17.31
C ASP A 629 35.50 -16.72 16.63
N ILE A 630 35.15 -16.46 15.37
CA ILE A 630 35.63 -15.28 14.62
C ILE A 630 35.04 -14.01 15.21
N TYR A 631 33.71 -14.01 15.41
CA TYR A 631 32.98 -12.88 15.99
C TYR A 631 33.48 -12.51 17.39
N PHE A 632 33.58 -13.48 18.31
CA PHE A 632 34.00 -13.23 19.68
C PHE A 632 35.50 -12.95 19.83
N LYS A 633 36.33 -13.28 18.82
CA LYS A 633 37.74 -12.84 18.74
C LYS A 633 37.89 -11.46 18.09
N GLY A 634 36.81 -10.82 17.65
CA GLY A 634 36.84 -9.52 16.98
C GLY A 634 37.51 -9.58 15.60
N LEU A 635 37.57 -10.76 14.98
CA LEU A 635 38.13 -10.95 13.65
C LEU A 635 37.05 -10.69 12.60
N SER A 636 37.46 -10.26 11.40
CA SER A 636 36.52 -10.08 10.29
C SER A 636 36.09 -11.44 9.75
N ASP A 637 34.78 -11.62 9.54
CA ASP A 637 34.21 -12.81 8.92
C ASP A 637 34.81 -13.04 7.53
N ASP A 638 35.35 -14.25 7.31
CA ASP A 638 35.77 -14.67 5.99
C ASP A 638 34.55 -15.14 5.19
N LEU A 639 33.95 -14.21 4.44
CA LEU A 639 32.84 -14.47 3.53
C LEU A 639 33.12 -15.60 2.52
N SER A 640 34.40 -15.92 2.24
CA SER A 640 34.77 -17.02 1.34
C SER A 640 34.46 -18.40 1.93
N VAL A 641 34.59 -18.56 3.26
CA VAL A 641 34.24 -19.80 3.96
C VAL A 641 32.74 -20.05 3.86
N LEU A 642 31.93 -19.02 4.13
CA LEU A 642 30.47 -19.09 3.98
C LEU A 642 30.08 -19.50 2.55
N MET A 643 30.68 -18.84 1.57
CA MET A 643 30.42 -19.12 0.17
C MET A 643 30.79 -20.56 -0.20
N SER A 644 31.91 -21.07 0.30
CA SER A 644 32.34 -22.45 0.06
C SER A 644 31.36 -23.49 0.63
N ILE A 645 30.80 -23.26 1.83
CA ILE A 645 29.82 -24.16 2.47
C ILE A 645 28.51 -24.18 1.66
N GLY A 646 28.00 -23.00 1.28
CA GLY A 646 26.79 -22.89 0.45
C GLY A 646 26.95 -23.54 -0.92
N LEU A 647 28.14 -23.42 -1.53
CA LEU A 647 28.45 -24.06 -2.81
C LEU A 647 28.54 -25.58 -2.71
N GLN A 648 29.19 -26.11 -1.69
CA GLN A 648 29.25 -27.55 -1.45
C GLN A 648 27.85 -28.15 -1.28
N PHE A 649 26.96 -27.43 -0.61
CA PHE A 649 25.55 -27.81 -0.52
C PHE A 649 24.88 -27.88 -1.90
N CYS A 650 25.06 -26.84 -2.73
CA CYS A 650 24.46 -26.81 -4.06
C CYS A 650 25.00 -27.93 -4.97
N ASP A 651 26.31 -28.17 -4.96
CA ASP A 651 26.96 -29.24 -5.70
C ASP A 651 26.43 -30.62 -5.28
N THR A 652 26.33 -30.87 -3.98
CA THR A 652 25.80 -32.13 -3.43
C THR A 652 24.37 -32.42 -3.91
N LEU A 653 23.50 -31.41 -3.92
CA LEU A 653 22.10 -31.59 -4.35
C LEU A 653 21.95 -31.67 -5.87
N LEU A 654 22.65 -30.83 -6.64
CA LEU A 654 22.55 -30.81 -8.10
C LEU A 654 23.17 -32.05 -8.77
N THR A 655 24.15 -32.68 -8.13
CA THR A 655 24.75 -33.94 -8.60
C THR A 655 23.99 -35.18 -8.12
N ASN A 656 23.07 -35.05 -7.17
CA ASN A 656 22.28 -36.17 -6.66
C ASN A 656 21.18 -36.57 -7.66
N ALA A 657 21.49 -37.56 -8.50
CA ALA A 657 20.56 -38.08 -9.50
C ALA A 657 19.25 -38.62 -8.90
N SER A 658 19.30 -39.27 -7.73
CA SER A 658 18.11 -39.81 -7.07
C SER A 658 17.17 -38.69 -6.60
N PHE A 659 17.72 -37.63 -6.01
CA PHE A 659 16.96 -36.45 -5.60
C PHE A 659 16.30 -35.78 -6.81
N PHE A 660 17.04 -35.59 -7.90
CA PHE A 660 16.49 -35.00 -9.12
C PHE A 660 15.38 -35.85 -9.73
N GLN A 661 15.52 -37.18 -9.78
CA GLN A 661 14.45 -38.07 -10.28
C GLN A 661 13.22 -38.00 -9.40
N ASN A 662 13.37 -38.05 -8.07
CA ASN A 662 12.25 -37.92 -7.14
C ASN A 662 11.48 -36.62 -7.38
N VAL A 663 12.17 -35.48 -7.49
CA VAL A 663 11.54 -34.18 -7.76
C VAL A 663 10.87 -34.13 -9.14
N LYS A 664 11.49 -34.75 -10.16
CA LYS A 664 10.95 -34.83 -11.52
C LYS A 664 9.66 -35.64 -11.59
N GLU A 665 9.58 -36.76 -10.87
CA GLU A 665 8.41 -37.64 -10.83
C GLU A 665 7.18 -36.96 -10.22
N LEU A 666 7.37 -36.01 -9.30
CA LEU A 666 6.27 -35.21 -8.73
C LEU A 666 5.54 -34.35 -9.77
N ARG A 667 6.16 -34.06 -10.92
CA ARG A 667 5.70 -33.12 -11.95
C ARG A 667 5.21 -31.78 -11.33
N PRO A 668 6.12 -31.00 -10.72
CA PRO A 668 5.76 -29.74 -10.06
C PRO A 668 5.17 -28.72 -11.03
N ASP A 669 4.20 -27.92 -10.57
CA ASP A 669 3.68 -26.75 -11.29
C ASP A 669 4.51 -25.49 -10.99
N LEU A 670 5.15 -25.42 -9.81
CA LEU A 670 5.93 -24.27 -9.36
C LEU A 670 7.00 -24.70 -8.34
N PHE A 671 8.20 -24.13 -8.47
CA PHE A 671 9.22 -24.18 -7.42
C PHE A 671 9.25 -22.89 -6.59
N VAL A 672 9.51 -23.00 -5.29
CA VAL A 672 9.78 -21.85 -4.42
C VAL A 672 11.15 -22.03 -3.79
N PHE A 673 12.13 -21.26 -4.24
CA PHE A 673 13.50 -21.30 -3.75
C PHE A 673 13.74 -20.27 -2.65
N ASP A 674 14.68 -20.55 -1.75
CA ASP A 674 15.22 -19.54 -0.85
C ASP A 674 15.95 -18.43 -1.63
N ASN A 675 15.84 -17.17 -1.21
CA ASN A 675 16.43 -16.03 -1.91
C ASN A 675 17.87 -15.67 -1.48
N LEU A 676 18.51 -16.54 -0.70
CA LEU A 676 19.96 -16.49 -0.46
C LEU A 676 20.75 -16.65 -1.76
N ARG A 677 21.82 -15.87 -1.95
CA ARG A 677 22.58 -15.82 -3.21
C ARG A 677 23.09 -17.19 -3.69
N PHE A 678 23.61 -18.05 -2.79
CA PHE A 678 24.10 -19.37 -3.21
C PHE A 678 22.94 -20.29 -3.66
N MET A 679 21.73 -20.11 -3.14
CA MET A 679 20.55 -20.91 -3.52
C MET A 679 20.06 -20.61 -4.93
N ASN A 680 20.51 -19.52 -5.54
CA ASN A 680 20.23 -19.20 -6.94
C ASN A 680 20.61 -20.35 -7.90
N MET A 681 21.62 -21.16 -7.57
CA MET A 681 21.99 -22.34 -8.37
C MET A 681 20.91 -23.42 -8.42
N MET A 682 20.03 -23.49 -7.40
CA MET A 682 18.92 -24.46 -7.38
C MET A 682 17.90 -24.19 -8.50
N THR A 683 17.85 -22.96 -9.04
CA THR A 683 17.01 -22.63 -10.20
C THR A 683 17.34 -23.48 -11.43
N ILE A 684 18.53 -24.07 -11.51
CA ILE A 684 18.89 -25.03 -12.56
C ILE A 684 17.91 -26.21 -12.61
N ILE A 685 17.42 -26.68 -11.46
CA ILE A 685 16.43 -27.77 -11.40
C ILE A 685 15.15 -27.35 -12.14
N SER A 686 14.64 -26.15 -11.84
CA SER A 686 13.45 -25.61 -12.51
C SER A 686 13.68 -25.40 -14.01
N TYR A 687 14.88 -24.97 -14.40
CA TYR A 687 15.26 -24.76 -15.80
C TYR A 687 15.29 -26.08 -16.59
N ARG A 688 15.90 -27.13 -16.03
CA ARG A 688 15.94 -28.47 -16.64
C ARG A 688 14.55 -29.08 -16.80
N LEU A 689 13.63 -28.79 -15.89
CA LEU A 689 12.27 -29.31 -15.92
C LEU A 689 11.28 -28.44 -16.71
N GLY A 690 11.68 -27.21 -17.09
CA GLY A 690 10.78 -26.26 -17.76
C GLY A 690 9.64 -25.77 -16.87
N VAL A 691 9.84 -25.73 -15.55
CA VAL A 691 8.83 -25.36 -14.55
C VAL A 691 9.12 -23.92 -14.07
N PRO A 692 8.10 -23.04 -13.94
CA PRO A 692 8.30 -21.70 -13.40
C PRO A 692 8.72 -21.76 -11.92
N PHE A 693 9.28 -20.66 -11.43
CA PHE A 693 9.72 -20.59 -10.04
C PHE A 693 9.55 -19.21 -9.42
N ALA A 694 9.52 -19.21 -8.09
CA ALA A 694 9.44 -18.06 -7.23
C ALA A 694 10.59 -18.08 -6.22
N PHE A 695 10.86 -16.93 -5.61
CA PHE A 695 11.78 -16.81 -4.48
C PHE A 695 11.02 -16.46 -3.21
N LEU A 696 11.48 -17.00 -2.08
CA LEU A 696 11.00 -16.68 -0.74
C LEU A 696 12.20 -16.51 0.21
N GLY A 697 12.36 -15.34 0.82
CA GLY A 697 13.37 -15.16 1.86
C GLY A 697 13.52 -13.72 2.35
N THR A 698 14.55 -13.48 3.16
CA THR A 698 14.71 -12.24 3.93
C THR A 698 15.47 -11.14 3.20
N PHE A 699 16.13 -11.46 2.09
CA PHE A 699 16.98 -10.52 1.35
C PHE A 699 16.18 -9.70 0.34
N TYR A 700 16.49 -8.41 0.27
CA TYR A 700 15.97 -7.50 -0.75
C TYR A 700 17.11 -7.15 -1.70
N ASP A 701 17.35 -8.00 -2.70
CA ASP A 701 18.45 -7.80 -3.64
C ASP A 701 17.95 -7.10 -4.91
N THR A 702 18.28 -5.82 -5.03
CA THR A 702 17.84 -4.99 -6.15
C THR A 702 18.34 -5.50 -7.50
N SER A 703 19.52 -6.12 -7.54
CA SER A 703 20.17 -6.54 -8.79
C SER A 703 19.41 -7.70 -9.43
N TYR A 704 19.02 -8.70 -8.64
CA TYR A 704 18.27 -9.86 -9.16
C TYR A 704 16.77 -9.57 -9.36
N GLN A 705 16.21 -8.66 -8.57
CA GLN A 705 14.82 -8.25 -8.66
C GLN A 705 14.54 -7.25 -9.80
N ARG A 706 15.56 -6.89 -10.60
CA ARG A 706 15.50 -5.89 -11.67
C ARG A 706 15.06 -4.51 -11.18
N ILE A 707 15.38 -4.19 -9.93
CA ILE A 707 15.09 -2.90 -9.32
C ILE A 707 16.30 -1.97 -9.58
N PRO A 708 16.08 -0.73 -10.05
CA PRO A 708 17.17 0.24 -10.16
C PRO A 708 17.87 0.47 -8.81
N LEU A 709 19.18 0.30 -8.79
CA LEU A 709 19.99 0.51 -7.59
C LEU A 709 19.98 1.99 -7.17
N GLN A 710 19.71 2.28 -5.88
CA GLN A 710 19.67 3.64 -5.32
C GLN A 710 20.58 3.79 -4.09
N PRO A 711 21.91 3.80 -4.26
CA PRO A 711 22.87 3.79 -3.14
C PRO A 711 22.93 5.12 -2.37
N CYS A 712 22.29 6.17 -2.88
CA CYS A 712 22.19 7.46 -2.21
C CYS A 712 21.19 7.47 -1.04
N ASN A 713 20.20 6.56 -1.06
CA ASN A 713 19.08 6.54 -0.13
C ASN A 713 18.95 5.20 0.60
N ILE A 714 19.49 4.12 0.03
CA ILE A 714 19.48 2.78 0.61
C ILE A 714 20.88 2.46 1.12
N PRO A 715 21.10 2.39 2.44
CA PRO A 715 22.40 2.01 2.98
C PRO A 715 22.72 0.57 2.59
N ALA A 716 24.00 0.27 2.33
CA ALA A 716 24.44 -1.11 2.10
C ALA A 716 24.28 -1.92 3.39
N VAL A 717 23.82 -3.17 3.27
CA VAL A 717 23.56 -4.08 4.41
C VAL A 717 24.80 -4.30 5.29
N THR A 718 26.00 -4.18 4.72
CA THR A 718 27.28 -4.29 5.42
C THR A 718 27.64 -3.08 6.27
N PHE A 719 27.02 -1.91 6.04
CA PHE A 719 27.23 -0.71 6.83
C PHE A 719 26.09 -0.52 7.83
N SER A 720 26.41 -0.14 9.06
CA SER A 720 25.43 0.26 10.07
C SER A 720 24.93 1.70 9.86
N TYR A 721 24.64 2.07 8.62
CA TYR A 721 24.13 3.40 8.27
C TYR A 721 22.60 3.42 8.31
N SER A 722 22.03 4.58 8.65
CA SER A 722 20.60 4.83 8.50
C SER A 722 20.27 5.40 7.13
N HIS A 723 18.99 5.60 6.81
CA HIS A 723 18.57 6.35 5.61
C HIS A 723 19.06 7.82 5.59
N HIS A 724 19.48 8.36 6.74
CA HIS A 724 20.21 9.62 6.82
C HIS A 724 21.71 9.37 6.67
N MET A 725 22.19 9.45 5.42
CA MET A 725 23.61 9.34 5.07
C MET A 725 24.23 10.69 4.68
N SER A 726 25.44 10.95 5.15
CA SER A 726 26.29 12.03 4.66
C SER A 726 26.75 11.76 3.22
N PHE A 727 27.28 12.78 2.55
CA PHE A 727 27.82 12.61 1.20
C PHE A 727 28.86 11.48 1.11
N LEU A 728 29.81 11.43 2.05
CA LEU A 728 30.84 10.39 2.06
C LEU A 728 30.26 9.00 2.29
N GLN A 729 29.28 8.86 3.19
CA GLN A 729 28.59 7.58 3.43
C GLN A 729 27.85 7.09 2.18
N ARG A 730 27.24 7.99 1.40
CA ARG A 730 26.62 7.67 0.11
C ARG A 730 27.64 7.24 -0.94
N VAL A 731 28.80 7.90 -1.00
CA VAL A 731 29.89 7.52 -1.90
C VAL A 731 30.41 6.12 -1.57
N LEU A 732 30.69 5.84 -0.28
CA LEU A 732 31.15 4.52 0.15
C LEU A 732 30.11 3.44 -0.11
N THR A 733 28.83 3.72 0.16
CA THR A 733 27.72 2.82 -0.18
C THR A 733 27.65 2.54 -1.68
N THR A 734 27.88 3.56 -2.52
CA THR A 734 27.89 3.41 -3.99
C THR A 734 29.08 2.55 -4.45
N VAL A 735 30.29 2.84 -3.96
CA VAL A 735 31.50 2.08 -4.28
C VAL A 735 31.32 0.61 -3.91
N LEU A 736 30.75 0.34 -2.74
CA LEU A 736 30.53 -1.03 -2.30
C LEU A 736 29.49 -1.76 -3.16
N HIS A 737 28.40 -1.10 -3.54
CA HIS A 737 27.43 -1.74 -4.45
C HIS A 737 28.05 -2.02 -5.82
N VAL A 738 28.83 -1.10 -6.38
CA VAL A 738 29.55 -1.31 -7.64
C VAL A 738 30.53 -2.47 -7.49
N TYR A 739 31.33 -2.49 -6.43
CA TYR A 739 32.23 -3.60 -6.09
C TYR A 739 31.47 -4.93 -6.05
N SER A 740 30.35 -4.99 -5.33
CA SER A 740 29.54 -6.21 -5.20
C SER A 740 28.84 -6.65 -6.49
N SER A 741 28.61 -5.73 -7.43
CA SER A 741 27.97 -6.04 -8.72
C SER A 741 28.98 -6.46 -9.79
N VAL A 742 30.22 -5.97 -9.70
CA VAL A 742 31.30 -6.26 -10.66
C VAL A 742 32.11 -7.48 -10.25
N LEU A 743 32.37 -7.62 -8.95
CA LEU A 743 33.15 -8.71 -8.36
C LEU A 743 32.24 -9.66 -7.60
N ASP A 744 31.04 -9.91 -8.13
CA ASP A 744 30.08 -10.82 -7.51
C ASP A 744 30.70 -12.23 -7.46
N GLY A 745 31.23 -12.61 -6.30
CA GLY A 745 31.79 -13.94 -6.05
C GLY A 745 30.76 -15.06 -6.18
N PHE A 746 29.48 -14.71 -6.35
CA PHE A 746 28.36 -15.60 -6.63
C PHE A 746 28.02 -15.73 -8.13
N SER A 747 28.73 -15.03 -9.04
CA SER A 747 28.50 -15.14 -10.48
C SER A 747 29.14 -16.42 -11.03
N TYR A 748 28.42 -17.54 -10.88
CA TYR A 748 28.83 -18.84 -11.42
C TYR A 748 28.44 -18.95 -12.89
N THR A 749 29.26 -18.32 -13.74
CA THR A 749 29.00 -18.26 -15.18
C THR A 749 28.97 -19.64 -15.86
N ASP A 750 29.60 -20.65 -15.27
CA ASP A 750 29.65 -22.03 -15.79
C ASP A 750 28.69 -23.01 -15.11
N ALA A 751 27.95 -22.60 -14.06
CA ALA A 751 27.11 -23.51 -13.28
C ALA A 751 26.06 -24.22 -14.13
N VAL A 752 25.38 -23.50 -15.04
CA VAL A 752 24.39 -24.10 -15.93
C VAL A 752 25.05 -25.11 -16.87
N SER A 753 26.19 -24.76 -17.47
CA SER A 753 26.95 -25.69 -18.33
C SER A 753 27.43 -26.93 -17.58
N ARG A 754 27.70 -26.82 -16.27
CA ARG A 754 28.18 -27.93 -15.44
C ARG A 754 27.06 -28.88 -15.02
N TYR A 755 25.94 -28.35 -14.53
CA TYR A 755 24.86 -29.16 -13.94
C TYR A 755 23.67 -29.41 -14.89
N ALA A 756 23.61 -28.71 -16.02
CA ALA A 756 22.62 -28.87 -17.08
C ALA A 756 23.27 -28.70 -18.46
N PRO A 757 24.31 -29.48 -18.80
CA PRO A 757 25.03 -29.37 -20.08
C PRO A 757 24.13 -29.58 -21.31
N GLU A 758 22.99 -30.25 -21.13
CA GLU A 758 21.99 -30.48 -22.18
C GLU A 758 21.13 -29.25 -22.51
N MET A 759 21.14 -28.22 -21.66
CA MET A 759 20.32 -27.03 -21.81
C MET A 759 21.09 -25.89 -22.50
N PRO A 760 20.40 -24.93 -23.16
CA PRO A 760 21.05 -23.74 -23.70
C PRO A 760 21.81 -22.96 -22.62
N PHE A 761 22.98 -22.43 -22.98
CA PHE A 761 23.81 -21.63 -22.09
C PHE A 761 23.04 -20.42 -21.56
N LEU A 762 23.03 -20.28 -20.24
CA LEU A 762 22.55 -19.11 -19.51
C LEU A 762 23.44 -18.91 -18.29
N THR A 763 23.66 -17.66 -17.89
CA THR A 763 24.24 -17.39 -16.57
C THR A 763 23.17 -17.58 -15.49
N ILE A 764 23.58 -17.84 -14.26
CA ILE A 764 22.66 -17.88 -13.11
C ILE A 764 21.87 -16.58 -12.99
N ASP A 765 22.51 -15.43 -13.23
CA ASP A 765 21.83 -14.12 -13.16
C ASP A 765 20.68 -14.01 -14.17
N MET A 766 20.89 -14.51 -15.40
CA MET A 766 19.84 -14.56 -16.42
C MET A 766 18.71 -15.53 -16.06
N LEU A 767 19.02 -16.63 -15.38
CA LEU A 767 18.01 -17.57 -14.89
C LEU A 767 17.20 -16.95 -13.77
N VAL A 768 17.84 -16.48 -12.70
CA VAL A 768 17.21 -15.84 -11.52
C VAL A 768 16.28 -14.70 -11.92
N ALA A 769 16.69 -13.90 -12.90
CA ALA A 769 15.89 -12.80 -13.44
C ALA A 769 14.55 -13.25 -14.09
N ARG A 770 14.34 -14.55 -14.32
CA ARG A 770 13.08 -15.15 -14.83
C ARG A 770 12.09 -15.55 -13.73
N ALA A 771 12.41 -15.32 -12.45
CA ALA A 771 11.48 -15.60 -11.36
C ALA A 771 10.14 -14.88 -11.55
N GLU A 772 9.05 -15.62 -11.39
CA GLU A 772 7.68 -15.10 -11.55
C GLU A 772 7.31 -14.11 -10.43
N ILE A 773 7.78 -14.40 -9.21
CA ILE A 773 7.49 -13.58 -8.03
C ILE A 773 8.61 -13.72 -6.99
N TRP A 774 8.86 -12.61 -6.28
CA TRP A 774 9.77 -12.51 -5.16
C TRP A 774 8.97 -12.22 -3.89
N LEU A 775 8.90 -13.19 -3.00
CA LEU A 775 8.31 -13.06 -1.68
C LEU A 775 9.41 -12.69 -0.69
N VAL A 776 9.47 -11.42 -0.30
CA VAL A 776 10.48 -10.92 0.64
C VAL A 776 9.86 -10.86 2.03
N ASP A 777 10.36 -11.67 2.97
CA ASP A 777 9.96 -11.63 4.36
C ASP A 777 10.57 -10.40 5.05
N THR A 778 9.89 -9.27 4.87
CA THR A 778 10.11 -8.02 5.57
C THR A 778 8.80 -7.24 5.59
N ASP A 779 8.61 -6.40 6.59
CA ASP A 779 7.46 -5.48 6.64
C ASP A 779 7.92 -4.08 6.26
N HIS A 780 7.18 -3.43 5.36
CA HIS A 780 7.42 -2.04 4.97
C HIS A 780 7.38 -1.04 6.13
N ILE A 781 6.71 -1.37 7.25
CA ILE A 781 6.66 -0.53 8.47
C ILE A 781 8.02 -0.53 9.19
N LEU A 782 8.74 -1.64 9.15
CA LEU A 782 9.99 -1.84 9.91
C LEU A 782 11.25 -1.60 9.07
N ASP A 783 11.10 -1.23 7.79
CA ASP A 783 12.20 -1.12 6.85
C ASP A 783 12.21 0.25 6.15
N TYR A 784 13.31 0.58 5.49
CA TYR A 784 13.44 1.86 4.80
C TYR A 784 12.60 1.89 3.51
N PRO A 785 11.99 3.05 3.16
CA PRO A 785 11.34 3.22 1.87
C PRO A 785 12.33 2.97 0.72
N ARG A 786 11.98 2.10 -0.22
CA ARG A 786 12.81 1.76 -1.38
C ARG A 786 11.96 1.40 -2.60
N PRO A 787 12.51 1.56 -3.82
CA PRO A 787 11.81 1.15 -5.03
C PRO A 787 11.56 -0.36 -5.03
N SER A 788 10.43 -0.76 -5.60
CA SER A 788 10.03 -2.16 -5.73
C SER A 788 9.38 -2.43 -7.08
N MET A 789 9.55 -3.64 -7.60
CA MET A 789 8.88 -4.08 -8.83
C MET A 789 7.53 -4.73 -8.49
N PRO A 790 6.53 -4.72 -9.40
CA PRO A 790 5.22 -5.32 -9.14
C PRO A 790 5.26 -6.82 -8.77
N ASN A 791 6.27 -7.55 -9.24
CA ASN A 791 6.51 -8.96 -8.93
C ASN A 791 7.28 -9.18 -7.61
N VAL A 792 7.59 -8.12 -6.85
CA VAL A 792 8.18 -8.20 -5.52
C VAL A 792 7.11 -7.91 -4.48
N LYS A 793 6.86 -8.85 -3.57
CA LYS A 793 5.86 -8.75 -2.51
C LYS A 793 6.54 -8.86 -1.15
N LEU A 794 6.31 -7.87 -0.31
CA LEU A 794 6.76 -7.85 1.06
C LEU A 794 5.75 -8.62 1.91
N ILE A 795 6.16 -9.72 2.54
CA ILE A 795 5.29 -10.62 3.32
C ILE A 795 5.82 -10.84 4.74
N GLY A 796 6.29 -9.77 5.40
CA GLY A 796 6.90 -9.85 6.73
C GLY A 796 6.08 -10.59 7.78
N GLY A 797 6.77 -11.23 8.72
CA GLY A 797 6.15 -11.93 9.85
C GLY A 797 5.83 -13.40 9.56
N THR A 798 6.38 -13.99 8.50
CA THR A 798 6.04 -15.38 8.12
C THR A 798 6.48 -16.46 9.12
N ALA A 799 7.41 -16.17 10.04
CA ALA A 799 7.77 -17.10 11.13
C ALA A 799 6.98 -16.87 12.42
N THR A 800 6.09 -15.87 12.44
CA THR A 800 5.19 -15.63 13.58
C THR A 800 3.85 -16.32 13.33
N GLY A 801 3.15 -16.67 14.40
CA GLY A 801 1.83 -17.26 14.32
C GLY A 801 1.23 -17.43 15.71
N PRO A 802 -0.09 -17.62 15.84
CA PRO A 802 -0.77 -17.64 17.14
C PRO A 802 -0.07 -18.53 18.15
N ALA A 803 0.08 -18.02 19.38
CA ALA A 803 0.73 -18.74 20.47
C ALA A 803 0.08 -20.11 20.70
N LYS A 804 0.91 -21.15 20.72
CA LYS A 804 0.52 -22.51 21.09
C LYS A 804 0.69 -22.70 22.61
N PRO A 805 -0.01 -23.68 23.21
CA PRO A 805 0.24 -24.07 24.60
C PRO A 805 1.73 -24.42 24.81
N LEU A 806 2.33 -23.87 25.86
CA LEU A 806 3.72 -24.17 26.19
C LEU A 806 3.86 -25.63 26.67
N PRO A 807 4.98 -26.31 26.38
CA PRO A 807 5.28 -27.60 26.99
C PRO A 807 5.29 -27.47 28.53
N PRO A 808 4.89 -28.51 29.28
CA PRO A 808 4.65 -28.42 30.72
C PRO A 808 5.78 -27.73 31.50
N GLN A 809 7.04 -28.08 31.24
CA GLN A 809 8.19 -27.47 31.92
C GLN A 809 8.26 -25.95 31.76
N PHE A 810 7.96 -25.44 30.56
CA PHE A 810 7.99 -24.01 30.28
C PHE A 810 6.73 -23.35 30.86
N GLN A 811 5.56 -23.98 30.71
CA GLN A 811 4.31 -23.47 31.27
C GLN A 811 4.43 -23.28 32.78
N PHE A 812 4.85 -24.31 33.54
CA PHE A 812 5.04 -24.21 34.98
C PHE A 812 6.07 -23.16 35.37
N PHE A 813 7.19 -23.06 34.64
CA PHE A 813 8.23 -22.09 34.93
C PHE A 813 7.76 -20.64 34.70
N MET A 814 7.04 -20.41 33.61
CA MET A 814 6.46 -19.12 33.26
C MET A 814 5.35 -18.72 34.24
N ASP A 815 4.47 -19.64 34.63
CA ASP A 815 3.35 -19.39 35.55
C ASP A 815 3.82 -19.11 36.98
N ASP A 816 4.88 -19.77 37.44
CA ASP A 816 5.47 -19.54 38.77
C ASP A 816 6.25 -18.22 38.87
N ALA A 817 6.55 -17.56 37.73
CA ALA A 817 7.32 -16.32 37.68
C ALA A 817 6.45 -15.07 37.94
N LYS A 818 6.14 -14.79 39.21
CA LYS A 818 5.29 -13.66 39.62
C LYS A 818 5.83 -12.30 39.22
N GLU A 819 7.15 -12.12 39.31
CA GLU A 819 7.83 -10.88 38.91
C GLU A 819 7.98 -10.77 37.38
N GLY A 820 7.79 -11.86 36.66
CA GLY A 820 7.97 -11.96 35.20
C GLY A 820 9.27 -12.66 34.80
N VAL A 821 9.44 -12.81 33.48
CA VAL A 821 10.50 -13.61 32.86
C VAL A 821 11.28 -12.82 31.82
N VAL A 822 12.60 -12.97 31.85
CA VAL A 822 13.52 -12.55 30.80
C VAL A 822 13.79 -13.73 29.86
N ILE A 823 13.53 -13.56 28.57
CA ILE A 823 13.86 -14.55 27.55
C ILE A 823 15.19 -14.16 26.90
N VAL A 824 16.17 -15.06 26.90
CA VAL A 824 17.51 -14.83 26.34
C VAL A 824 17.79 -15.87 25.26
N THR A 825 18.12 -15.43 24.06
CA THR A 825 18.51 -16.30 22.94
C THR A 825 19.37 -15.56 21.92
N PHE A 826 20.42 -16.20 21.41
CA PHE A 826 21.27 -15.63 20.35
C PHE A 826 20.96 -16.22 18.97
N GLY A 827 19.73 -16.70 18.78
CA GLY A 827 19.25 -17.25 17.50
C GLY A 827 19.78 -18.63 17.18
N SER A 828 19.40 -19.19 16.03
CA SER A 828 19.79 -20.55 15.65
C SER A 828 21.31 -20.72 15.49
N TYR A 829 22.00 -19.68 15.05
CA TYR A 829 23.45 -19.72 14.76
C TYR A 829 24.34 -19.74 16.01
N VAL A 830 23.89 -19.18 17.13
CA VAL A 830 24.64 -19.15 18.38
C VAL A 830 23.81 -19.83 19.46
N LEU A 831 24.10 -21.11 19.71
CA LEU A 831 23.44 -21.89 20.75
C LEU A 831 23.85 -21.42 22.15
N SER A 832 25.15 -21.27 22.37
CA SER A 832 25.73 -20.67 23.58
C SER A 832 26.91 -19.80 23.15
N PRO A 833 27.03 -18.56 23.65
CA PRO A 833 28.30 -17.83 23.58
C PRO A 833 29.45 -18.63 24.21
N PRO A 834 30.73 -18.25 23.97
CA PRO A 834 31.87 -18.82 24.68
C PRO A 834 31.60 -18.92 26.18
N GLU A 835 32.09 -19.97 26.81
CA GLU A 835 31.75 -20.29 28.20
C GLU A 835 32.00 -19.10 29.15
N SER A 836 33.10 -18.38 28.95
CA SER A 836 33.44 -17.17 29.73
C SER A 836 32.39 -16.05 29.62
N ILE A 837 31.71 -15.92 28.48
CA ILE A 837 30.63 -14.96 28.25
C ILE A 837 29.31 -15.53 28.79
N THR A 838 29.05 -16.81 28.55
CA THR A 838 27.84 -17.48 29.05
C THR A 838 27.76 -17.45 30.57
N GLN A 839 28.87 -17.66 31.28
CA GLN A 839 28.93 -17.57 32.74
C GLN A 839 28.65 -16.14 33.24
N LYS A 840 29.15 -15.11 32.55
CA LYS A 840 28.82 -13.71 32.87
C LYS A 840 27.34 -13.41 32.68
N ILE A 841 26.74 -13.91 31.59
CA ILE A 841 25.30 -13.78 31.36
C ILE A 841 24.52 -14.46 32.49
N ILE A 842 24.86 -15.71 32.82
CA ILE A 842 24.20 -16.45 33.90
C ILE A 842 24.32 -15.69 35.23
N SER A 843 25.50 -15.18 35.57
CA SER A 843 25.72 -14.37 36.78
C SER A 843 24.79 -13.17 36.83
N VAL A 844 24.66 -12.41 35.74
CA VAL A 844 23.73 -11.26 35.68
C VAL A 844 22.28 -11.73 35.82
N LEU A 845 21.88 -12.83 35.15
CA LEU A 845 20.52 -13.36 35.24
C LEU A 845 20.16 -13.88 36.64
N GLN A 846 21.14 -14.26 37.47
CA GLN A 846 20.92 -14.65 38.86
C GLN A 846 20.55 -13.44 39.73
N ASP A 847 21.21 -12.31 39.50
CA ASP A 847 21.03 -11.08 40.28
C ASP A 847 19.74 -10.33 39.91
N LEU A 848 19.17 -10.61 38.73
CA LEU A 848 17.92 -10.00 38.31
C LEU A 848 16.74 -10.43 39.21
N PRO A 849 15.77 -9.53 39.46
CA PRO A 849 14.57 -9.88 40.21
C PRO A 849 13.68 -10.85 39.43
N PHE A 850 13.79 -10.90 38.10
CA PHE A 850 13.00 -11.77 37.21
C PHE A 850 13.52 -13.21 37.15
N LYS A 851 12.67 -14.16 36.80
CA LYS A 851 13.14 -15.46 36.32
C LYS A 851 13.67 -15.32 34.90
N SER A 852 14.47 -16.28 34.44
CA SER A 852 15.01 -16.24 33.09
C SER A 852 14.87 -17.57 32.36
N VAL A 853 14.49 -17.54 31.08
CA VAL A 853 14.63 -18.67 30.17
C VAL A 853 15.76 -18.34 29.22
N PHE A 854 16.82 -19.13 29.24
CA PHE A 854 18.01 -18.91 28.43
C PHE A 854 18.26 -20.11 27.51
N ARG A 855 18.17 -19.89 26.20
CA ARG A 855 18.59 -20.91 25.23
C ARG A 855 20.11 -21.08 25.29
N SER A 856 20.56 -22.20 25.85
CA SER A 856 21.96 -22.52 26.09
C SER A 856 22.12 -24.02 26.41
N ASN A 857 23.28 -24.60 26.07
CA ASN A 857 23.68 -25.94 26.50
C ASN A 857 24.32 -25.97 27.90
N ILE A 858 24.66 -24.81 28.46
CA ILE A 858 25.27 -24.73 29.78
C ILE A 858 24.16 -24.85 30.84
N SER A 859 24.38 -25.75 31.80
CA SER A 859 23.43 -25.97 32.90
C SER A 859 23.39 -24.77 33.84
N SER A 860 22.19 -24.39 34.25
CA SER A 860 22.01 -23.31 35.22
C SER A 860 22.44 -23.76 36.63
N PRO A 861 23.19 -22.93 37.37
CA PRO A 861 23.47 -23.14 38.80
C PRO A 861 22.21 -23.04 39.69
N ASN A 862 21.12 -22.44 39.21
CA ASN A 862 19.83 -22.39 39.90
C ASN A 862 18.69 -22.54 38.88
N SER A 863 18.27 -23.79 38.63
CA SER A 863 17.22 -24.12 37.65
C SER A 863 15.83 -23.58 38.01
N LYS A 864 15.59 -23.22 39.29
CA LYS A 864 14.34 -22.55 39.70
C LYS A 864 14.28 -21.07 39.30
N LYS A 865 15.44 -20.45 39.08
CA LYS A 865 15.60 -19.05 38.71
C LYS A 865 15.91 -18.86 37.23
N ILE A 866 16.77 -19.72 36.67
CA ILE A 866 17.18 -19.68 35.26
C ILE A 866 16.95 -21.06 34.66
N LEU A 867 16.00 -21.17 33.75
CA LEU A 867 15.74 -22.37 32.96
C LEU A 867 16.60 -22.35 31.70
N THR A 868 17.51 -23.30 31.56
CA THR A 868 18.32 -23.47 30.33
C THR A 868 17.81 -24.62 29.48
N SER A 869 17.85 -24.43 28.16
CA SER A 869 17.49 -25.49 27.20
C SER A 869 18.18 -25.26 25.86
N SER A 870 18.49 -26.33 25.14
CA SER A 870 19.06 -26.25 23.79
C SER A 870 18.05 -25.73 22.75
N TRP A 871 16.76 -25.85 23.04
CA TRP A 871 15.66 -25.33 22.23
C TRP A 871 14.55 -24.76 23.11
N ILE A 872 13.97 -23.63 22.68
CA ILE A 872 12.88 -22.97 23.40
C ILE A 872 11.72 -22.69 22.43
N PRO A 873 10.45 -22.85 22.86
CA PRO A 873 9.27 -22.49 22.06
C PRO A 873 9.13 -20.97 22.02
N GLN A 874 10.02 -20.31 21.29
CA GLN A 874 10.27 -18.88 21.39
C GLN A 874 9.04 -18.01 21.08
N ASN A 875 8.28 -18.34 20.03
CA ASN A 875 7.04 -17.64 19.68
C ASN A 875 6.06 -17.64 20.86
N ASP A 876 5.88 -18.81 21.47
CA ASP A 876 4.90 -19.04 22.53
C ASP A 876 5.36 -18.43 23.87
N LEU A 877 6.67 -18.46 24.14
CA LEU A 877 7.26 -17.79 25.29
C LEU A 877 7.13 -16.27 25.18
N LEU A 878 7.41 -15.70 24.00
CA LEU A 878 7.30 -14.26 23.77
C LEU A 878 5.85 -13.77 23.82
N ALA A 879 4.90 -14.61 23.45
CA ALA A 879 3.47 -14.33 23.57
C ALA A 879 2.91 -14.52 25.01
N HIS A 880 3.69 -15.11 25.92
CA HIS A 880 3.23 -15.37 27.28
C HIS A 880 3.16 -14.07 28.11
N PRO A 881 2.09 -13.82 28.89
CA PRO A 881 1.89 -12.55 29.61
C PRO A 881 2.97 -12.24 30.66
N ASN A 882 3.67 -13.26 31.16
CA ASN A 882 4.77 -13.08 32.11
C ASN A 882 6.11 -12.70 31.45
N THR A 883 6.23 -12.68 30.13
CA THR A 883 7.45 -12.22 29.46
C THR A 883 7.60 -10.71 29.56
N ARG A 884 8.69 -10.25 30.17
CA ARG A 884 8.96 -8.81 30.39
C ARG A 884 10.04 -8.27 29.47
N VAL A 885 11.10 -9.05 29.28
CA VAL A 885 12.28 -8.62 28.52
C VAL A 885 12.69 -9.73 27.56
N PHE A 886 13.08 -9.32 26.37
CA PHE A 886 13.65 -10.22 25.37
C PHE A 886 15.05 -9.75 24.98
N VAL A 887 16.05 -10.56 25.32
CA VAL A 887 17.46 -10.33 24.98
C VAL A 887 17.81 -11.20 23.79
N SER A 888 18.27 -10.56 22.72
CA SER A 888 18.38 -11.14 21.39
C SER A 888 19.65 -10.69 20.67
N HIS A 889 20.14 -11.51 19.74
CA HIS A 889 21.19 -11.13 18.76
C HIS A 889 20.68 -10.25 17.60
N CYS A 890 19.44 -9.78 17.67
CA CYS A 890 18.80 -8.92 16.65
C CYS A 890 18.61 -9.56 15.27
N GLY A 891 18.58 -10.89 15.18
CA GLY A 891 18.17 -11.58 13.95
C GLY A 891 16.80 -11.09 13.46
N LYS A 892 16.65 -10.92 12.13
CA LYS A 892 15.48 -10.26 11.51
C LYS A 892 14.12 -10.80 11.99
N TRP A 893 14.03 -12.12 12.18
CA TRP A 893 12.86 -12.81 12.76
C TRP A 893 12.51 -12.40 14.19
N LEU A 894 13.54 -12.17 15.01
CA LEU A 894 13.39 -11.85 16.43
C LEU A 894 12.80 -10.45 16.64
N GLN A 895 13.08 -9.53 15.71
CA GLN A 895 12.54 -8.18 15.71
C GLN A 895 11.04 -8.20 15.38
N LEU A 896 10.63 -8.97 14.36
CA LEU A 896 9.23 -9.13 13.96
C LEU A 896 8.39 -9.78 15.06
N ILE A 897 8.87 -10.87 15.71
CA ILE A 897 8.11 -11.55 16.77
C ILE A 897 7.83 -10.62 17.95
N ARG A 898 8.82 -9.84 18.41
CA ARG A 898 8.58 -8.89 19.51
C ARG A 898 7.64 -7.76 19.10
N TYR A 899 7.66 -7.29 17.85
CA TYR A 899 6.70 -6.30 17.38
C TYR A 899 5.25 -6.84 17.41
N TYR A 900 5.04 -8.09 17.02
CA TYR A 900 3.70 -8.71 17.02
C TYR A 900 3.15 -9.08 18.41
N TYR A 901 4.01 -9.20 19.44
CA TYR A 901 3.62 -9.58 20.81
C TYR A 901 3.97 -8.55 21.89
N GLY A 902 4.59 -7.45 21.51
CA GLY A 902 5.00 -6.38 22.41
C GLY A 902 3.88 -5.36 22.56
N ASP A 903 2.91 -5.68 23.40
CA ASP A 903 2.01 -4.67 23.99
C ASP A 903 2.69 -3.97 25.17
#